data_AF-S0G6A5-F1
#
_entry.id   AF-S0G6A5-F1
#
_cell.length_a   1.000
_cell.length_b   1.000
_cell.length_c   1.000
_cell.angle_alpha   90.00
_cell.angle_beta   90.00
_cell.angle_gamma   90.00
#
_symmetry.space_group_name_H-M   'P 1'
#
loop_
_entity.id
_entity.type
_entity.pdbx_description
1 polymer ?
#
loop_
_entity_poly.entity_id
_entity_poly.type
_entity_poly.pdbx_seq_one_letter_code
_entity_poly.pdbx_strand_id
1 'polypeptide(L)'
;MPAVSRQIAFIHLFICVILCFLFSQAGLCAVAQDADSLTITLTEQEKAFIEKHPVIRVSNEMDWPPFDFAIGNQPFGLSIDVMTLLGARLGIQFKYINGYRWNELVNMFQKNQLDLLQSAYKSPAREQIGRFTSPYYKDKTVFVVPSHSPGISDITDMSGKIVAIPKGWAYETYLTDHYPDIQVLTVKNTEDAFHAVMNQKADAAIELSAVARYLIKKNYLTGLKISGWFNQYDSNDQKALHIMVRPDWPVLHQMLEKALLTITPGDIAALEYKWLGEIRPGIDRALNLTPEEKAFLATHPKIRVANELDWPPFDFLLNGEPAGFAIDYVRLLAEIVGLDLEFINGYTWSQLLEKGRTKEIDLFPGLWKSPDREEFLAFSRPYIQLIKVLVTQKDAPPVHSLADMKHRKIALPTGYTLTEMVMDQYPDLDYVMVKNPAEGIKRVSLGRADGFVGALGIVNYIIKQQFINNVHVAGEIELDQDLPLHMGVRKDWQILATILDKAMKQVDPLQYDAIVQKWIGSMDPAGELATLTREEKAYLKTKKQISLCVRTDAPPFEFLDSNGEYSGIVADFYQLLSRKIGVPIQVAGNGSEIGTCDMIAVVTPNDPDSADIQPGSAYATYPLVIATDRNALYINTLEAVGEKPIAVSTRASFYPDIQTRYPQVNFIPMDSVEQGLIQVQKGQVFGLVDTAPEIGHYIQENNLFDLKISGELPYQVRFQAGVPTDDPVLFQIVEKAIHSLTPEEKKQVFQNWMTLNYEQKFDYTLLWGILLTLGIIGSFAVYRHISITRYNRKLGRLNQELVQANKKLEAISYLDGLTGIPNRRKFDEVLETEWKRCERNQLTLTLMMIDIDYFKPFNDRYGHLEGDDCLKKVAQTLESLLRRPGDFVARYGGEEFSIILPGIEPAGTENLARKILDQVQALEIPNQDSDVSPYLTVSLGGISAVPTRSLPAHWFINQADQLLYRAKENGRNRYQLETL
;
A
#
# COMPACT_ATOMS: atom_id res chain seq x y z
N MET A 1 1.58 87.01 -13.17
CA MET A 1 3.00 86.58 -13.11
C MET A 1 3.03 85.37 -12.18
N PRO A 2 3.24 84.13 -12.66
CA PRO A 2 4.53 83.69 -13.21
C PRO A 2 4.39 82.64 -14.34
N ALA A 3 4.74 83.00 -15.58
CA ALA A 3 4.78 82.06 -16.71
C ALA A 3 6.22 81.72 -17.16
N VAL A 4 7.24 82.17 -16.42
CA VAL A 4 8.65 82.05 -16.83
C VAL A 4 9.47 81.11 -15.93
N SER A 5 8.98 80.68 -14.76
CA SER A 5 9.74 79.75 -13.89
C SER A 5 9.57 78.27 -14.23
N ARG A 6 8.59 77.88 -15.05
CA ARG A 6 8.36 76.47 -15.44
C ARG A 6 9.18 76.00 -16.65
N GLN A 7 9.65 76.91 -17.51
CA GLN A 7 10.47 76.52 -18.68
C GLN A 7 11.95 76.31 -18.35
N ILE A 8 12.48 76.97 -17.31
CA ILE A 8 13.89 76.79 -16.90
C ILE A 8 14.06 75.49 -16.09
N ALA A 9 13.07 75.11 -15.28
CA ALA A 9 13.07 73.85 -14.55
C ALA A 9 12.99 72.62 -15.47
N PHE A 10 12.26 72.71 -16.59
CA PHE A 10 12.17 71.61 -17.55
C PHE A 10 13.48 71.40 -18.32
N ILE A 11 14.23 72.45 -18.64
CA ILE A 11 15.52 72.33 -19.34
C ILE A 11 16.62 71.78 -18.41
N HIS A 12 16.61 72.14 -17.12
CA HIS A 12 17.54 71.56 -16.14
C HIS A 12 17.20 70.09 -15.81
N LEU A 13 15.92 69.72 -15.77
CA LEU A 13 15.52 68.33 -15.56
C LEU A 13 15.83 67.46 -16.78
N PHE A 14 15.68 67.98 -18.01
CA PHE A 14 15.99 67.22 -19.24
C PHE A 14 17.49 67.03 -19.45
N ILE A 15 18.33 68.01 -19.07
CA ILE A 15 19.79 67.90 -19.11
C ILE A 15 20.30 66.96 -18.00
N CYS A 16 19.70 66.97 -16.81
CA CYS A 16 20.02 65.99 -15.75
C CYS A 16 19.59 64.56 -16.11
N VAL A 17 18.45 64.38 -16.80
CA VAL A 17 18.01 63.04 -17.25
C VAL A 17 18.93 62.51 -18.36
N ILE A 18 19.43 63.36 -19.27
CA ILE A 18 20.39 62.94 -20.31
C ILE A 18 21.79 62.69 -19.72
N LEU A 19 22.23 63.47 -18.73
CA LEU A 19 23.48 63.21 -18.01
C LEU A 19 23.41 61.97 -17.11
N CYS A 20 22.26 61.68 -16.48
CA CYS A 20 22.03 60.43 -15.77
C CYS A 20 21.90 59.22 -16.71
N PHE A 21 21.39 59.39 -17.94
CA PHE A 21 21.41 58.33 -18.96
C PHE A 21 22.81 58.09 -19.54
N LEU A 22 23.67 59.12 -19.59
CA LEU A 22 25.07 58.98 -20.00
C LEU A 22 25.97 58.44 -18.87
N PHE A 23 25.61 58.67 -17.59
CA PHE A 23 26.31 58.07 -16.44
C PHE A 23 25.79 56.69 -16.03
N SER A 24 24.55 56.31 -16.38
CA SER A 24 24.05 54.94 -16.17
C SER A 24 24.62 53.92 -17.16
N GLN A 25 25.27 54.37 -18.25
CA GLN A 25 26.06 53.49 -19.11
C GLN A 25 27.50 53.25 -18.62
N ALA A 26 27.95 53.92 -17.54
CA ALA A 26 29.27 53.70 -16.94
C ALA A 26 29.24 52.81 -15.68
N GLY A 27 28.07 52.58 -15.08
CA GLY A 27 27.89 51.76 -13.87
C GLY A 27 27.50 50.29 -14.10
N LEU A 28 27.23 49.90 -15.35
CA LEU A 28 26.94 48.52 -15.76
C LEU A 28 28.21 47.72 -16.11
N CYS A 29 29.40 48.25 -15.83
CA CYS A 29 30.68 47.67 -16.26
C CYS A 29 31.43 46.91 -15.14
N ALA A 30 30.77 46.47 -14.06
CA ALA A 30 31.46 45.82 -12.94
C ALA A 30 30.88 44.47 -12.47
N VAL A 31 29.89 43.89 -13.16
CA VAL A 31 29.48 42.47 -12.98
C VAL A 31 29.21 41.80 -14.34
N ALA A 32 29.99 42.22 -15.34
CA ALA A 32 30.08 41.57 -16.65
C ALA A 32 31.56 41.50 -17.05
N GLN A 33 32.36 40.85 -16.19
CA GLN A 33 33.70 40.40 -16.52
C GLN A 33 33.80 38.95 -16.08
N ASP A 34 33.26 38.08 -16.96
CA ASP A 34 33.73 36.71 -17.23
C ASP A 34 32.76 35.91 -18.15
N ALA A 35 31.83 36.58 -18.86
CA ALA A 35 30.98 35.96 -19.88
C ALA A 35 31.25 36.45 -21.32
N ASP A 36 32.38 37.12 -21.55
CA ASP A 36 32.84 37.45 -22.90
C ASP A 36 33.99 36.51 -23.28
N SER A 37 33.71 35.56 -24.19
CA SER A 37 34.65 35.06 -25.22
C SER A 37 34.35 33.63 -25.72
N LEU A 38 33.22 33.37 -26.37
CA LEU A 38 33.10 32.19 -27.27
C LEU A 38 31.99 32.40 -28.32
N THR A 39 31.79 33.63 -28.81
CA THR A 39 30.99 33.87 -30.03
C THR A 39 31.75 33.38 -31.24
N ILE A 40 31.07 32.62 -32.11
CA ILE A 40 31.71 31.99 -33.26
C ILE A 40 31.87 33.02 -34.37
N THR A 41 33.06 33.08 -34.96
CA THR A 41 33.27 33.93 -36.15
C THR A 41 32.56 33.30 -37.35
N LEU A 42 31.49 33.94 -37.80
CA LEU A 42 30.73 33.52 -38.97
C LEU A 42 31.37 34.02 -40.27
N THR A 43 31.37 33.16 -41.29
CA THR A 43 31.73 33.52 -42.66
C THR A 43 30.66 34.43 -43.29
N GLU A 44 31.02 35.16 -44.35
CA GLU A 44 30.06 36.01 -45.07
C GLU A 44 28.86 35.23 -45.63
N GLN A 45 29.07 33.96 -46.02
CA GLN A 45 28.00 33.07 -46.47
C GLN A 45 27.02 32.72 -45.33
N GLU A 46 27.53 32.52 -44.11
CA GLU A 46 26.71 32.19 -42.93
C GLU A 46 25.93 33.43 -42.45
N LYS A 47 26.56 34.61 -42.47
CA LYS A 47 25.87 35.88 -42.16
C LYS A 47 24.73 36.15 -43.14
N ALA A 48 24.99 36.01 -44.44
CA ALA A 48 23.96 36.15 -45.47
C ALA A 48 22.82 35.10 -45.32
N PHE A 49 23.13 33.91 -44.82
CA PHE A 49 22.12 32.89 -44.52
C PHE A 49 21.20 33.33 -43.38
N ILE A 50 21.74 33.87 -42.28
CA ILE A 50 20.96 34.37 -41.15
C ILE A 50 20.05 35.53 -41.59
N GLU A 51 20.59 36.49 -42.34
CA GLU A 51 19.81 37.63 -42.85
C GLU A 51 18.63 37.19 -43.74
N LYS A 52 18.84 36.16 -44.56
CA LYS A 52 17.81 35.59 -45.44
C LYS A 52 16.77 34.75 -44.69
N HIS A 53 17.14 34.18 -43.54
CA HIS A 53 16.29 33.28 -42.75
C HIS A 53 16.20 33.74 -41.29
N PRO A 54 15.49 34.86 -41.03
CA PRO A 54 15.41 35.45 -39.68
C PRO A 54 14.64 34.58 -38.67
N VAL A 55 13.95 33.52 -39.14
CA VAL A 55 13.20 32.59 -38.32
C VAL A 55 13.56 31.17 -38.71
N ILE A 56 14.16 30.43 -37.78
CA ILE A 56 14.47 29.01 -37.92
C ILE A 56 13.52 28.21 -37.02
N ARG A 57 12.66 27.38 -37.61
CA ARG A 57 11.62 26.62 -36.89
C ARG A 57 12.17 25.30 -36.38
N VAL A 58 12.08 25.07 -35.08
CA VAL A 58 12.64 23.90 -34.39
C VAL A 58 11.52 23.09 -33.74
N SER A 59 11.62 21.77 -33.81
CA SER A 59 10.70 20.89 -33.08
C SER A 59 10.81 21.09 -31.57
N ASN A 60 9.68 21.04 -30.87
CA ASN A 60 9.63 20.77 -29.43
C ASN A 60 8.50 19.77 -29.18
N GLU A 61 8.86 18.65 -28.56
CA GLU A 61 7.92 17.59 -28.18
C GLU A 61 6.96 18.07 -27.09
N MET A 62 5.79 17.44 -26.98
CA MET A 62 4.81 17.79 -25.95
C MET A 62 5.12 17.15 -24.60
N ASP A 63 5.60 15.91 -24.59
CA ASP A 63 5.62 15.05 -23.40
C ASP A 63 6.89 14.17 -23.24
N TRP A 64 8.10 14.69 -23.55
CA TRP A 64 9.36 13.95 -23.36
C TRP A 64 10.39 14.61 -22.43
N PRO A 65 10.06 14.80 -21.14
CA PRO A 65 11.01 15.33 -20.19
C PRO A 65 12.11 14.31 -19.81
N PRO A 66 13.34 14.76 -19.51
CA PRO A 66 13.72 16.16 -19.37
C PRO A 66 14.19 16.81 -20.68
N PHE A 67 14.16 16.16 -21.85
CA PHE A 67 14.81 16.67 -23.07
C PHE A 67 14.03 17.79 -23.75
N ASP A 68 12.84 17.50 -24.26
CA ASP A 68 11.93 18.47 -24.82
C ASP A 68 10.48 18.13 -24.46
N PHE A 69 9.79 19.12 -23.91
CA PHE A 69 8.41 19.04 -23.52
C PHE A 69 7.82 20.45 -23.51
N ALA A 70 6.50 20.56 -23.46
CA ALA A 70 5.82 21.85 -23.44
C ALA A 70 5.05 22.06 -22.13
N ILE A 71 5.25 23.21 -21.50
CA ILE A 71 4.42 23.68 -20.38
C ILE A 71 3.80 25.01 -20.80
N GLY A 72 2.46 25.11 -20.77
CA GLY A 72 1.76 26.33 -21.18
C GLY A 72 2.05 26.77 -22.62
N ASN A 73 2.30 25.81 -23.53
CA ASN A 73 2.71 26.05 -24.91
C ASN A 73 4.08 26.77 -25.06
N GLN A 74 4.92 26.76 -24.02
CA GLN A 74 6.32 27.17 -24.06
C GLN A 74 7.24 25.94 -24.04
N PRO A 75 8.38 26.01 -24.74
CA PRO A 75 9.34 24.90 -24.80
C PRO A 75 10.19 24.82 -23.53
N PHE A 76 10.34 23.62 -22.99
CA PHE A 76 11.18 23.33 -21.84
C PHE A 76 11.99 22.06 -22.07
N GLY A 77 13.17 22.01 -21.47
CA GLY A 77 13.96 20.79 -21.35
C GLY A 77 15.43 21.00 -21.69
N LEU A 78 16.21 19.94 -21.49
CA LEU A 78 17.66 19.91 -21.68
C LEU A 78 18.05 20.16 -23.13
N SER A 79 17.33 19.60 -24.10
CA SER A 79 17.62 19.87 -25.51
C SER A 79 17.23 21.30 -25.91
N ILE A 80 16.21 21.88 -25.27
CA ILE A 80 15.85 23.30 -25.42
C ILE A 80 16.97 24.22 -24.90
N ASP A 81 17.56 23.90 -23.76
CA ASP A 81 18.68 24.68 -23.23
C ASP A 81 19.96 24.51 -24.07
N VAL A 82 20.22 23.30 -24.58
CA VAL A 82 21.33 23.07 -25.53
C VAL A 82 21.13 23.92 -26.78
N MET A 83 19.93 23.91 -27.38
CA MET A 83 19.63 24.74 -28.55
C MET A 83 19.69 26.23 -28.23
N THR A 84 19.30 26.66 -27.02
CA THR A 84 19.45 28.05 -26.57
C THR A 84 20.91 28.46 -26.50
N LEU A 85 21.78 27.59 -25.97
CA LEU A 85 23.22 27.81 -25.92
C LEU A 85 23.82 27.89 -27.33
N LEU A 86 23.44 26.98 -28.23
CA LEU A 86 23.88 27.02 -29.63
C LEU A 86 23.41 28.30 -30.34
N GLY A 87 22.17 28.73 -30.07
CA GLY A 87 21.63 29.99 -30.58
C GLY A 87 22.44 31.19 -30.13
N ALA A 88 22.81 31.24 -28.84
CA ALA A 88 23.65 32.30 -28.29
C ALA A 88 25.06 32.33 -28.94
N ARG A 89 25.68 31.17 -29.17
CA ARG A 89 27.00 31.05 -29.82
C ARG A 89 27.00 31.53 -31.27
N LEU A 90 25.88 31.34 -31.96
CA LEU A 90 25.67 31.68 -33.37
C LEU A 90 25.02 33.06 -33.59
N GLY A 91 24.53 33.71 -32.54
CA GLY A 91 23.75 34.95 -32.65
C GLY A 91 22.39 34.76 -33.33
N ILE A 92 21.77 33.59 -33.20
CA ILE A 92 20.46 33.27 -33.78
C ILE A 92 19.44 32.93 -32.67
N GLN A 93 18.17 33.25 -32.91
CA GLN A 93 17.06 32.81 -32.06
C GLN A 93 16.23 31.76 -32.78
N PHE A 94 15.96 30.65 -32.10
CA PHE A 94 15.13 29.58 -32.61
C PHE A 94 13.66 29.81 -32.28
N LYS A 95 12.76 29.48 -33.23
CA LYS A 95 11.32 29.48 -33.01
C LYS A 95 10.83 28.05 -32.81
N TYR A 96 10.49 27.71 -31.57
CA TYR A 96 9.98 26.38 -31.24
C TYR A 96 8.53 26.21 -31.67
N ILE A 97 8.24 25.06 -32.29
CA ILE A 97 6.90 24.63 -32.67
C ILE A 97 6.46 23.57 -31.67
N ASN A 98 5.48 23.93 -30.85
CA ASN A 98 4.98 23.15 -29.71
C ASN A 98 3.63 22.50 -30.03
N GLY A 99 3.21 21.55 -29.20
CA GLY A 99 1.84 21.00 -29.24
C GLY A 99 1.64 19.80 -30.15
N TYR A 100 2.73 19.15 -30.57
CA TYR A 100 2.72 18.00 -31.47
C TYR A 100 3.53 16.85 -30.88
N ARG A 101 3.09 15.62 -31.17
CA ARG A 101 3.82 14.40 -30.83
C ARG A 101 4.94 14.11 -31.83
N TRP A 102 5.88 13.25 -31.45
CA TRP A 102 7.08 12.93 -32.24
C TRP A 102 6.77 12.58 -33.69
N ASN A 103 5.79 11.70 -33.91
CA ASN A 103 5.40 11.28 -35.26
C ASN A 103 4.80 12.43 -36.09
N GLU A 104 4.10 13.37 -35.45
CA GLU A 104 3.57 14.57 -36.10
C GLU A 104 4.70 15.53 -36.45
N LEU A 105 5.67 15.73 -35.54
CA LEU A 105 6.86 16.54 -35.78
C LEU A 105 7.71 16.01 -36.95
N VAL A 106 7.93 14.70 -37.03
CA VAL A 106 8.63 14.08 -38.18
C VAL A 106 7.87 14.33 -39.49
N ASN A 107 6.55 14.19 -39.50
CA ASN A 107 5.72 14.46 -40.68
C ASN A 107 5.76 15.96 -41.08
N MET A 108 5.77 16.87 -40.10
CA MET A 108 5.90 18.31 -40.35
C MET A 108 7.27 18.65 -40.93
N PHE A 109 8.35 18.02 -40.45
CA PHE A 109 9.68 18.17 -41.00
C PHE A 109 9.76 17.72 -42.46
N GLN A 110 9.20 16.55 -42.81
CA GLN A 110 9.14 16.07 -44.20
C GLN A 110 8.37 17.02 -45.14
N LYS A 111 7.39 17.75 -44.61
CA LYS A 111 6.61 18.76 -45.35
C LYS A 111 7.25 20.15 -45.35
N ASN A 112 8.49 20.29 -44.87
CA ASN A 112 9.20 21.56 -44.72
C ASN A 112 8.46 22.58 -43.83
N GLN A 113 7.62 22.11 -42.91
CA GLN A 113 6.95 22.93 -41.89
C GLN A 113 7.84 23.16 -40.66
N LEU A 114 8.87 22.33 -40.48
CA LEU A 114 9.98 22.50 -39.54
C LEU A 114 11.29 22.58 -40.33
N ASP A 115 12.27 23.30 -39.77
CA ASP A 115 13.60 23.43 -40.36
C ASP A 115 14.63 22.53 -39.65
N LEU A 116 14.39 22.23 -38.37
CA LEU A 116 15.23 21.39 -37.50
C LEU A 116 14.39 20.41 -36.66
N LEU A 117 14.87 19.17 -36.50
CA LEU A 117 14.48 18.28 -35.40
C LEU A 117 15.65 18.16 -34.41
N GLN A 118 15.48 18.61 -33.17
CA GLN A 118 16.60 18.81 -32.24
C GLN A 118 16.96 17.59 -31.37
N SER A 119 16.08 16.60 -31.22
CA SER A 119 16.31 15.42 -30.35
C SER A 119 16.13 14.13 -31.15
N ALA A 120 16.87 13.99 -32.26
CA ALA A 120 16.65 12.91 -33.22
C ALA A 120 17.75 11.84 -33.16
N TYR A 121 17.34 10.57 -33.03
CA TYR A 121 18.23 9.43 -33.30
C TYR A 121 18.46 9.23 -34.79
N LYS A 122 19.71 8.90 -35.15
CA LYS A 122 20.05 8.42 -36.50
C LYS A 122 19.37 7.09 -36.79
N SER A 123 18.85 6.97 -38.00
CA SER A 123 18.34 5.71 -38.55
C SER A 123 18.44 5.78 -40.07
N PRO A 124 18.56 4.63 -40.77
CA PRO A 124 18.65 4.61 -42.23
C PRO A 124 17.50 5.37 -42.92
N ALA A 125 16.28 5.30 -42.38
CA ALA A 125 15.12 6.01 -42.91
C ALA A 125 15.22 7.53 -42.74
N ARG A 126 15.75 8.01 -41.60
CA ARG A 126 15.88 9.45 -41.32
C ARG A 126 17.05 10.10 -42.05
N GLU A 127 18.13 9.36 -42.27
CA GLU A 127 19.30 9.83 -43.04
C GLU A 127 18.95 10.13 -44.50
N GLN A 128 17.88 9.53 -45.04
CA GLN A 128 17.39 9.83 -46.39
C GLN A 128 16.65 11.18 -46.48
N ILE A 129 16.11 11.68 -45.37
CA ILE A 129 15.23 12.86 -45.35
C ILE A 129 15.84 14.07 -44.63
N GLY A 130 17.01 13.94 -43.99
CA GLY A 130 17.68 15.06 -43.30
C GLY A 130 19.15 14.81 -43.02
N ARG A 131 19.87 15.91 -42.74
CA ARG A 131 21.31 15.92 -42.40
C ARG A 131 21.48 15.97 -40.89
N PHE A 132 22.21 15.02 -40.33
CA PHE A 132 22.46 14.97 -38.90
C PHE A 132 23.76 15.70 -38.53
N THR A 133 23.76 16.40 -37.41
CA THR A 133 24.97 16.93 -36.79
C THR A 133 25.79 15.83 -36.11
N SER A 134 26.98 16.18 -35.61
CA SER A 134 27.62 15.48 -34.50
C SER A 134 26.65 15.34 -33.30
N PRO A 135 26.73 14.27 -32.51
CA PRO A 135 25.84 14.10 -31.36
C PRO A 135 26.14 15.15 -30.30
N TYR A 136 25.10 15.68 -29.66
CA TYR A 136 25.27 16.61 -28.54
C TYR A 136 25.01 15.96 -27.18
N TYR A 137 24.38 14.79 -27.17
CA TYR A 137 24.04 14.09 -25.93
C TYR A 137 24.01 12.58 -26.15
N LYS A 138 24.60 11.81 -25.23
CA LYS A 138 24.62 10.34 -25.26
C LYS A 138 24.26 9.84 -23.87
N ASP A 139 23.33 8.89 -23.80
CA ASP A 139 22.87 8.29 -22.55
C ASP A 139 22.51 6.83 -22.80
N LYS A 140 22.40 6.06 -21.71
CA LYS A 140 22.18 4.63 -21.75
C LYS A 140 20.69 4.29 -21.73
N THR A 141 20.30 3.28 -22.49
CA THR A 141 18.97 2.69 -22.39
C THR A 141 18.95 1.69 -21.22
N VAL A 142 17.94 1.82 -20.36
CA VAL A 142 17.73 1.01 -19.16
C VAL A 142 16.36 0.36 -19.14
N PHE A 143 16.21 -0.69 -18.34
CA PHE A 143 14.89 -1.20 -17.99
C PHE A 143 14.41 -0.57 -16.69
N VAL A 144 13.11 -0.31 -16.62
CA VAL A 144 12.42 0.15 -15.42
C VAL A 144 11.46 -0.95 -14.98
N VAL A 145 11.65 -1.45 -13.76
CA VAL A 145 10.94 -2.62 -13.21
C VAL A 145 10.35 -2.29 -11.83
N PRO A 146 9.41 -3.10 -11.31
CA PRO A 146 8.96 -2.97 -9.93
C PRO A 146 10.13 -3.08 -8.94
N SER A 147 10.13 -2.29 -7.87
CA SER A 147 11.23 -2.22 -6.90
C SER A 147 11.58 -3.58 -6.28
N HIS A 148 10.57 -4.43 -6.07
CA HIS A 148 10.72 -5.80 -5.57
C HIS A 148 11.17 -6.84 -6.59
N SER A 149 11.22 -6.50 -7.89
CA SER A 149 11.55 -7.47 -8.96
C SER A 149 13.01 -7.94 -8.83
N PRO A 150 13.34 -9.20 -9.15
CA PRO A 150 14.72 -9.55 -9.45
C PRO A 150 15.24 -8.61 -10.55
N GLY A 151 16.49 -8.17 -10.42
CA GLY A 151 17.08 -7.25 -11.38
C GLY A 151 17.27 -7.92 -12.74
N ILE A 152 17.05 -7.17 -13.80
CA ILE A 152 17.40 -7.54 -15.18
C ILE A 152 18.89 -7.33 -15.39
N SER A 153 19.56 -8.35 -15.88
CA SER A 153 20.98 -8.32 -16.26
C SER A 153 21.17 -8.28 -17.77
N ASP A 154 20.24 -8.89 -18.51
CA ASP A 154 20.28 -9.01 -19.96
C ASP A 154 18.87 -8.98 -20.57
N ILE A 155 18.74 -8.56 -21.83
CA ILE A 155 17.44 -8.55 -22.54
C ILE A 155 16.80 -9.94 -22.62
N THR A 156 17.58 -11.02 -22.58
CA THR A 156 17.08 -12.40 -22.55
C THR A 156 16.24 -12.71 -21.31
N ASP A 157 16.44 -11.99 -20.20
CA ASP A 157 15.61 -12.10 -18.98
C ASP A 157 14.14 -11.69 -19.24
N MET A 158 13.88 -10.99 -20.35
CA MET A 158 12.54 -10.54 -20.76
C MET A 158 11.81 -11.52 -21.70
N SER A 159 12.38 -12.68 -22.02
CA SER A 159 11.72 -13.66 -22.89
C SER A 159 10.38 -14.13 -22.30
N GLY A 160 9.29 -14.03 -23.08
CA GLY A 160 7.94 -14.35 -22.64
C GLY A 160 7.27 -13.31 -21.73
N LYS A 161 7.95 -12.19 -21.45
CA LYS A 161 7.46 -11.11 -20.58
C LYS A 161 6.84 -9.96 -21.37
N ILE A 162 6.12 -9.08 -20.67
CA ILE A 162 5.47 -7.91 -21.24
C ILE A 162 6.33 -6.66 -21.00
N VAL A 163 6.72 -5.97 -22.07
CA VAL A 163 7.44 -4.69 -22.02
C VAL A 163 6.54 -3.55 -22.48
N ALA A 164 6.32 -2.56 -21.62
CA ALA A 164 5.57 -1.35 -21.94
C ALA A 164 6.45 -0.34 -22.68
N ILE A 165 5.98 0.12 -23.86
CA ILE A 165 6.71 1.06 -24.72
C ILE A 165 5.73 2.08 -25.31
N PRO A 166 6.07 3.38 -25.33
CA PRO A 166 5.25 4.36 -26.03
C PRO A 166 5.14 4.05 -27.53
N LYS A 167 3.95 4.24 -28.09
CA LYS A 167 3.68 3.92 -29.49
C LYS A 167 4.51 4.78 -30.46
N GLY A 168 5.13 4.14 -31.45
CA GLY A 168 5.94 4.76 -32.50
C GLY A 168 7.38 5.09 -32.11
N TRP A 169 7.80 4.65 -30.92
CA TRP A 169 9.18 4.82 -30.46
C TRP A 169 10.12 3.78 -31.08
N ALA A 170 11.40 4.12 -31.17
CA ALA A 170 12.38 3.27 -31.84
C ALA A 170 12.60 1.90 -31.17
N TYR A 171 12.25 1.75 -29.89
CA TYR A 171 12.32 0.48 -29.17
C TYR A 171 11.27 -0.53 -29.65
N GLU A 172 10.09 -0.05 -30.07
CA GLU A 172 8.97 -0.88 -30.52
C GLU A 172 9.36 -1.74 -31.73
N THR A 173 9.87 -1.09 -32.78
CA THR A 173 10.31 -1.79 -34.00
C THR A 173 11.49 -2.71 -33.72
N TYR A 174 12.48 -2.25 -32.95
CA TYR A 174 13.67 -3.04 -32.67
C TYR A 174 13.36 -4.33 -31.90
N LEU A 175 12.53 -4.26 -30.86
CA LEU A 175 12.12 -5.45 -30.10
C LEU A 175 11.28 -6.40 -30.94
N THR A 176 10.37 -5.87 -31.75
CA THR A 176 9.54 -6.69 -32.65
C THR A 176 10.40 -7.44 -33.67
N ASP A 177 11.45 -6.79 -34.20
CA ASP A 177 12.31 -7.37 -35.24
C ASP A 177 13.36 -8.36 -34.69
N HIS A 178 13.90 -8.10 -33.49
CA HIS A 178 15.05 -8.84 -32.94
C HIS A 178 14.70 -9.79 -31.79
N TYR A 179 13.58 -9.56 -31.10
CA TYR A 179 13.17 -10.31 -29.90
C TYR A 179 11.66 -10.62 -29.93
N PRO A 180 11.18 -11.43 -30.90
CA PRO A 180 9.76 -11.70 -31.11
C PRO A 180 9.07 -12.42 -29.94
N ASP A 181 9.85 -13.04 -29.04
CA ASP A 181 9.35 -13.71 -27.84
C ASP A 181 8.98 -12.73 -26.70
N ILE A 182 9.32 -11.44 -26.84
CA ILE A 182 8.95 -10.37 -25.90
C ILE A 182 7.62 -9.76 -26.34
N GLN A 183 6.64 -9.71 -25.44
CA GLN A 183 5.35 -9.10 -25.72
C GLN A 183 5.41 -7.59 -25.52
N VAL A 184 5.14 -6.81 -26.57
CA VAL A 184 5.16 -5.34 -26.49
C VAL A 184 3.76 -4.80 -26.15
N LEU A 185 3.63 -4.14 -25.00
CA LEU A 185 2.44 -3.36 -24.63
C LEU A 185 2.63 -1.91 -25.07
N THR A 186 1.90 -1.50 -26.11
CA THR A 186 1.97 -0.10 -26.59
C THR A 186 1.14 0.83 -25.72
N VAL A 187 1.75 1.93 -25.28
CA VAL A 187 1.11 2.97 -24.44
C VAL A 187 1.22 4.35 -25.08
N LYS A 188 0.62 5.38 -24.47
CA LYS A 188 0.60 6.73 -25.08
C LYS A 188 1.93 7.48 -24.90
N ASN A 189 2.55 7.38 -23.73
CA ASN A 189 3.79 8.06 -23.37
C ASN A 189 4.56 7.29 -22.30
N THR A 190 5.75 7.77 -21.92
CA THR A 190 6.63 7.10 -20.95
C THR A 190 5.99 7.00 -19.56
N GLU A 191 5.23 8.01 -19.14
CA GLU A 191 4.54 7.98 -17.84
C GLU A 191 3.49 6.86 -17.78
N ASP A 192 2.70 6.69 -18.85
CA ASP A 192 1.78 5.55 -18.98
C ASP A 192 2.53 4.20 -18.98
N ALA A 193 3.75 4.13 -19.52
CA ALA A 193 4.57 2.92 -19.49
C ALA A 193 4.97 2.58 -18.05
N PHE A 194 5.41 3.58 -17.28
CA PHE A 194 5.81 3.39 -15.88
C PHE A 194 4.61 3.00 -15.02
N HIS A 195 3.45 3.63 -15.25
CA HIS A 195 2.21 3.21 -14.59
C HIS A 195 1.76 1.81 -14.98
N ALA A 196 1.97 1.37 -16.21
CA ALA A 196 1.69 -0.01 -16.61
C ALA A 196 2.55 -1.01 -15.80
N VAL A 197 3.82 -0.69 -15.56
CA VAL A 197 4.71 -1.51 -14.72
C VAL A 197 4.27 -1.49 -13.26
N MET A 198 3.99 -0.32 -12.68
CA MET A 198 3.52 -0.21 -11.28
C MET A 198 2.22 -0.97 -11.03
N ASN A 199 1.31 -0.94 -11.99
CA ASN A 199 0.02 -1.62 -11.92
C ASN A 199 0.08 -3.09 -12.38
N GLN A 200 1.28 -3.65 -12.57
CA GLN A 200 1.51 -5.03 -12.98
C GLN A 200 0.82 -5.42 -14.31
N LYS A 201 0.60 -4.43 -15.18
CA LYS A 201 0.15 -4.65 -16.58
C LYS A 201 1.31 -4.94 -17.52
N ALA A 202 2.53 -4.61 -17.12
CA ALA A 202 3.78 -4.95 -17.80
C ALA A 202 4.84 -5.36 -16.77
N ASP A 203 5.78 -6.21 -17.15
CA ASP A 203 6.90 -6.65 -16.31
C ASP A 203 8.02 -5.60 -16.27
N ALA A 204 8.24 -4.87 -17.37
CA ALA A 204 9.21 -3.79 -17.46
C ALA A 204 8.78 -2.69 -18.44
N ALA A 205 9.43 -1.54 -18.36
CA ALA A 205 9.45 -0.50 -19.40
C ALA A 205 10.90 -0.26 -19.85
N ILE A 206 11.08 0.26 -21.06
CA ILE A 206 12.40 0.60 -21.61
C ILE A 206 12.48 2.10 -21.84
N GLU A 207 13.55 2.73 -21.36
CA GLU A 207 13.72 4.17 -21.47
C GLU A 207 15.19 4.60 -21.34
N LEU A 208 15.52 5.84 -21.74
CA LEU A 208 16.78 6.47 -21.39
C LEU A 208 16.91 6.65 -19.88
N SER A 209 18.13 6.46 -19.35
CA SER A 209 18.41 6.60 -17.92
C SER A 209 18.05 8.00 -17.40
N ALA A 210 18.32 9.07 -18.15
CA ALA A 210 17.97 10.43 -17.80
C ALA A 210 16.45 10.63 -17.67
N VAL A 211 15.67 10.13 -18.63
CA VAL A 211 14.19 10.20 -18.61
C VAL A 211 13.64 9.38 -17.44
N ALA A 212 14.13 8.16 -17.25
CA ALA A 212 13.70 7.29 -16.15
C ALA A 212 13.97 7.93 -14.78
N ARG A 213 15.18 8.45 -14.56
CA ARG A 213 15.55 9.13 -13.30
C ARG A 213 14.68 10.37 -13.07
N TYR A 214 14.53 11.19 -14.09
CA TYR A 214 13.73 12.41 -14.00
C TYR A 214 12.28 12.09 -13.60
N LEU A 215 11.63 11.17 -14.30
CA LEU A 215 10.22 10.85 -14.06
C LEU A 215 10.00 10.10 -12.74
N ILE A 216 10.86 9.15 -12.38
CA ILE A 216 10.76 8.45 -11.09
C ILE A 216 10.89 9.44 -9.93
N LYS A 217 11.85 10.36 -10.01
CA LYS A 217 12.09 11.38 -8.97
C LYS A 217 10.95 12.40 -8.93
N LYS A 218 10.61 13.00 -10.07
CA LYS A 218 9.62 14.08 -10.16
C LYS A 218 8.21 13.63 -9.77
N ASN A 219 7.82 12.42 -10.16
CA ASN A 219 6.47 11.89 -9.92
C ASN A 219 6.40 10.97 -8.69
N TYR A 220 7.47 10.92 -7.87
CA TYR A 220 7.53 10.11 -6.64
C TYR A 220 7.17 8.63 -6.84
N LEU A 221 7.63 8.02 -7.94
CA LEU A 221 7.28 6.65 -8.34
C LEU A 221 8.11 5.60 -7.56
N THR A 222 7.98 5.59 -6.24
CA THR A 222 8.74 4.76 -5.28
C THR A 222 8.57 3.24 -5.45
N GLY A 223 7.54 2.82 -6.20
CA GLY A 223 7.30 1.43 -6.57
C GLY A 223 8.19 0.90 -7.71
N LEU A 224 9.04 1.75 -8.30
CA LEU A 224 9.88 1.41 -9.44
C LEU A 224 11.38 1.52 -9.12
N LYS A 225 12.20 0.77 -9.86
CA LYS A 225 13.65 0.94 -9.89
C LYS A 225 14.18 0.81 -11.32
N ILE A 226 15.30 1.47 -11.57
CA ILE A 226 16.11 1.23 -12.76
C ILE A 226 16.85 -0.10 -12.57
N SER A 227 16.84 -0.94 -13.59
CA SER A 227 17.47 -2.26 -13.54
C SER A 227 18.10 -2.63 -14.87
N GLY A 228 19.40 -2.92 -14.86
CA GLY A 228 20.11 -3.38 -16.06
C GLY A 228 20.26 -2.33 -17.15
N TRP A 229 21.16 -2.62 -18.09
CA TRP A 229 21.40 -1.82 -19.28
C TRP A 229 20.95 -2.62 -20.50
N PHE A 230 20.34 -1.97 -21.48
CA PHE A 230 20.00 -2.62 -22.74
C PHE A 230 21.20 -2.56 -23.72
N ASN A 231 22.29 -3.22 -23.35
CA ASN A 231 23.58 -3.13 -24.03
C ASN A 231 23.52 -3.52 -25.52
N GLN A 232 22.69 -4.50 -25.89
CA GLN A 232 22.51 -4.92 -27.28
C GLN A 232 21.91 -3.80 -28.13
N TYR A 233 20.99 -3.01 -27.57
CA TYR A 233 20.42 -1.85 -28.23
C TYR A 233 21.42 -0.68 -28.33
N ASP A 234 22.25 -0.50 -27.30
CA ASP A 234 23.22 0.61 -27.17
C ASP A 234 24.55 0.38 -27.90
N SER A 235 24.78 -0.82 -28.46
CA SER A 235 26.07 -1.28 -28.98
C SER A 235 26.62 -0.55 -30.22
N ASN A 236 25.86 0.37 -30.82
CA ASN A 236 26.28 1.16 -32.00
C ASN A 236 26.21 2.68 -31.74
N ASP A 237 27.18 3.44 -32.27
CA ASP A 237 27.27 4.92 -32.18
C ASP A 237 26.09 5.69 -32.82
N GLN A 238 25.05 5.01 -33.30
CA GLN A 238 23.82 5.60 -33.81
C GLN A 238 22.83 6.02 -32.72
N LYS A 239 23.11 5.72 -31.44
CA LYS A 239 22.21 5.97 -30.29
C LYS A 239 22.65 7.14 -29.43
N ALA A 240 22.89 8.26 -30.09
CA ALA A 240 23.06 9.56 -29.45
C ALA A 240 22.01 10.53 -30.00
N LEU A 241 21.71 11.58 -29.25
CA LEU A 241 20.82 12.64 -29.72
C LEU A 241 21.59 13.59 -30.62
N HIS A 242 21.00 13.84 -31.78
CA HIS A 242 21.53 14.72 -32.80
C HIS A 242 20.50 15.79 -33.17
N ILE A 243 20.99 16.87 -33.77
CA ILE A 243 20.15 17.82 -34.47
C ILE A 243 20.09 17.39 -35.94
N MET A 244 18.88 17.27 -36.47
CA MET A 244 18.60 16.88 -37.84
C MET A 244 18.08 18.10 -38.61
N VAL A 245 18.82 18.51 -39.62
CA VAL A 245 18.60 19.70 -40.45
C VAL A 245 18.02 19.29 -41.80
N ARG A 246 17.10 20.09 -42.34
CA ARG A 246 16.57 19.88 -43.68
C ARG A 246 17.70 19.80 -44.73
N PRO A 247 17.60 18.89 -45.70
CA PRO A 247 18.74 18.51 -46.56
C PRO A 247 19.21 19.61 -47.50
N ASP A 248 18.35 20.59 -47.80
CA ASP A 248 18.59 21.75 -48.65
C ASP A 248 19.18 22.96 -47.89
N TRP A 249 19.39 22.87 -46.57
CA TRP A 249 20.05 23.91 -45.77
C TRP A 249 21.43 23.45 -45.23
N PRO A 250 22.42 23.17 -46.10
CA PRO A 250 23.75 22.72 -45.68
C PRO A 250 24.54 23.80 -44.91
N VAL A 251 24.24 25.08 -45.14
CA VAL A 251 24.88 26.20 -44.42
C VAL A 251 24.48 26.19 -42.95
N LEU A 252 23.19 26.00 -42.63
CA LEU A 252 22.73 25.88 -41.24
C LEU A 252 23.32 24.66 -40.54
N HIS A 253 23.42 23.53 -41.25
CA HIS A 253 24.08 22.33 -40.72
C HIS A 253 25.54 22.60 -40.32
N GLN A 254 26.31 23.26 -41.19
CA GLN A 254 27.71 23.63 -40.88
C GLN A 254 27.81 24.62 -39.71
N MET A 255 26.90 25.59 -39.62
CA MET A 255 26.84 26.51 -38.48
C MET A 255 26.59 25.77 -37.17
N LEU A 256 25.65 24.83 -37.15
CA LEU A 256 25.35 24.02 -35.97
C LEU A 256 26.52 23.10 -35.58
N GLU A 257 27.24 22.53 -36.54
CA GLU A 257 28.48 21.77 -36.27
C GLU A 257 29.55 22.65 -35.61
N LYS A 258 29.79 23.86 -36.14
CA LYS A 258 30.71 24.82 -35.53
C LYS A 258 30.28 25.18 -34.11
N ALA A 259 28.98 25.35 -33.88
CA ALA A 259 28.43 25.65 -32.57
C ALA A 259 28.59 24.51 -31.58
N LEU A 260 28.33 23.27 -32.00
CA LEU A 260 28.52 22.09 -31.17
C LEU A 260 29.97 21.92 -30.74
N LEU A 261 30.95 22.26 -31.59
CA LEU A 261 32.38 22.23 -31.23
C LEU A 261 32.76 23.23 -30.12
N THR A 262 31.92 24.24 -29.84
CA THR A 262 32.14 25.18 -28.74
C THR A 262 31.51 24.73 -27.42
N ILE A 263 30.69 23.67 -27.44
CA ILE A 263 30.06 23.14 -26.24
C ILE A 263 31.10 22.35 -25.46
N THR A 264 31.40 22.81 -24.25
CA THR A 264 32.34 22.13 -23.36
C THR A 264 31.64 21.03 -22.57
N PRO A 265 32.38 20.03 -22.06
CA PRO A 265 31.82 19.07 -21.11
C PRO A 265 31.23 19.73 -19.85
N GLY A 266 31.69 20.94 -19.48
CA GLY A 266 31.16 21.74 -18.37
C GLY A 266 29.84 22.47 -18.69
N ASP A 267 29.55 22.72 -19.97
CA ASP A 267 28.25 23.25 -20.39
C ASP A 267 27.17 22.16 -20.27
N ILE A 268 27.43 20.98 -20.84
CA ILE A 268 26.56 19.79 -20.70
C ILE A 268 26.44 19.40 -19.22
N ALA A 269 27.58 19.40 -18.51
CA ALA A 269 27.73 19.82 -17.11
C ALA A 269 26.49 20.34 -16.39
N ALA A 270 26.41 21.66 -16.47
CA ALA A 270 25.44 22.50 -15.82
C ALA A 270 24.01 22.25 -16.32
N LEU A 271 23.84 21.93 -17.61
CA LEU A 271 22.52 21.64 -18.18
C LEU A 271 21.93 20.34 -17.62
N GLU A 272 22.71 19.27 -17.54
CA GLU A 272 22.24 18.04 -16.89
C GLU A 272 21.99 18.24 -15.40
N TYR A 273 22.87 18.97 -14.70
CA TYR A 273 22.64 19.29 -13.29
C TYR A 273 21.31 20.03 -13.08
N LYS A 274 21.03 21.04 -13.93
CA LYS A 274 19.77 21.81 -13.91
C LYS A 274 18.54 20.91 -14.07
N TRP A 275 18.60 19.91 -14.96
CA TRP A 275 17.43 19.09 -15.30
C TRP A 275 17.29 17.79 -14.53
N LEU A 276 18.39 17.14 -14.18
CA LEU A 276 18.44 15.80 -13.57
C LEU A 276 18.83 15.85 -12.09
N GLY A 277 19.40 16.97 -11.62
CA GLY A 277 19.98 17.11 -10.29
C GLY A 277 21.26 16.31 -10.10
N GLU A 278 21.61 16.10 -8.83
CA GLU A 278 22.87 15.59 -8.30
C GLU A 278 23.17 14.09 -8.52
N ILE A 279 22.90 13.54 -9.71
CA ILE A 279 23.30 12.16 -10.03
C ILE A 279 23.72 12.09 -11.50
N ARG A 280 25.03 11.98 -11.77
CA ARG A 280 25.57 11.52 -13.06
C ARG A 280 26.18 10.12 -12.90
N PRO A 281 25.78 9.12 -13.70
CA PRO A 281 26.70 8.08 -14.14
C PRO A 281 27.65 8.68 -15.18
N GLY A 282 28.90 8.21 -15.19
CA GLY A 282 30.05 8.82 -15.86
C GLY A 282 29.79 9.44 -17.24
N ILE A 283 30.15 10.71 -17.37
CA ILE A 283 30.53 11.31 -18.66
C ILE A 283 32.04 11.37 -18.68
N ASP A 284 32.63 10.80 -19.72
CA ASP A 284 34.07 10.80 -20.05
C ASP A 284 34.69 12.21 -19.93
N ARG A 285 35.17 12.57 -18.74
CA ARG A 285 36.35 13.43 -18.64
C ARG A 285 37.54 12.50 -18.72
N ALA A 286 38.11 12.35 -19.91
CA ALA A 286 39.34 11.58 -20.08
C ALA A 286 40.37 12.02 -19.02
N LEU A 287 40.81 11.07 -18.19
CA LEU A 287 41.74 11.35 -17.11
C LEU A 287 43.00 12.00 -17.69
N ASN A 288 43.44 13.13 -17.13
CA ASN A 288 44.64 13.81 -17.62
C ASN A 288 45.89 13.05 -17.16
N LEU A 289 46.22 12.01 -17.92
CA LEU A 289 47.36 11.11 -17.70
C LEU A 289 48.59 11.58 -18.47
N THR A 290 49.73 11.48 -17.80
CA THR A 290 51.05 11.63 -18.40
C THR A 290 51.32 10.49 -19.41
N PRO A 291 52.26 10.68 -20.36
CA PRO A 291 52.65 9.62 -21.29
C PRO A 291 53.10 8.33 -20.58
N GLU A 292 53.82 8.46 -19.46
CA GLU A 292 54.27 7.32 -18.65
C GLU A 292 53.10 6.54 -18.04
N GLU A 293 52.10 7.26 -17.50
CA GLU A 293 50.91 6.63 -16.91
C GLU A 293 50.05 5.93 -17.98
N LYS A 294 49.91 6.53 -19.17
CA LYS A 294 49.22 5.89 -20.30
C LYS A 294 49.93 4.61 -20.74
N ALA A 295 51.27 4.63 -20.81
CA ALA A 295 52.07 3.45 -21.14
C ALA A 295 51.95 2.36 -20.07
N PHE A 296 51.89 2.74 -18.79
CA PHE A 296 51.67 1.82 -17.69
C PHE A 296 50.31 1.11 -17.81
N LEU A 297 49.22 1.86 -18.03
CA LEU A 297 47.88 1.29 -18.20
C LEU A 297 47.80 0.36 -19.42
N ALA A 298 48.44 0.72 -20.52
CA ALA A 298 48.47 -0.12 -21.73
C ALA A 298 49.20 -1.45 -21.53
N THR A 299 50.16 -1.52 -20.60
CA THR A 299 50.95 -2.73 -20.30
C THR A 299 50.43 -3.52 -19.11
N HIS A 300 49.54 -2.93 -18.30
CA HIS A 300 48.98 -3.54 -17.09
C HIS A 300 47.45 -3.34 -17.05
N PRO A 301 46.69 -3.91 -18.02
CA PRO A 301 45.25 -3.69 -18.11
C PRO A 301 44.46 -4.33 -16.95
N LYS A 302 45.05 -5.31 -16.27
CA LYS A 302 44.41 -6.09 -15.20
C LYS A 302 45.19 -5.95 -13.89
N ILE A 303 44.50 -5.56 -12.82
CA ILE A 303 45.08 -5.33 -11.48
C ILE A 303 44.53 -6.36 -10.50
N ARG A 304 45.41 -7.08 -9.81
CA ARG A 304 45.03 -8.03 -8.75
C ARG A 304 44.80 -7.29 -7.44
N VAL A 305 43.55 -7.26 -6.99
CA VAL A 305 43.10 -6.51 -5.81
C VAL A 305 42.91 -7.44 -4.63
N ALA A 306 43.47 -7.13 -3.47
CA ALA A 306 43.17 -7.87 -2.23
C ALA A 306 41.68 -7.74 -1.87
N ASN A 307 41.06 -8.83 -1.43
CA ASN A 307 39.73 -8.80 -0.82
C ASN A 307 39.74 -9.65 0.46
N GLU A 308 39.44 -9.00 1.57
CA GLU A 308 39.40 -9.58 2.91
C GLU A 308 38.13 -10.44 3.10
N LEU A 309 38.16 -11.37 4.05
CA LEU A 309 37.02 -12.21 4.39
C LEU A 309 36.01 -11.48 5.31
N ASP A 310 36.52 -10.82 6.36
CA ASP A 310 35.75 -10.46 7.55
C ASP A 310 35.98 -9.00 8.03
N TRP A 311 36.06 -8.03 7.12
CA TRP A 311 36.20 -6.60 7.48
C TRP A 311 35.06 -5.69 6.99
N PRO A 312 33.79 -6.01 7.30
CA PRO A 312 32.67 -5.14 6.93
C PRO A 312 32.60 -3.87 7.80
N PRO A 313 32.05 -2.76 7.27
CA PRO A 313 31.45 -2.64 5.95
C PRO A 313 32.47 -2.30 4.85
N PHE A 314 33.78 -2.41 5.09
CA PHE A 314 34.83 -1.88 4.21
C PHE A 314 35.28 -2.87 3.13
N ASP A 315 35.67 -4.09 3.53
CA ASP A 315 36.20 -5.11 2.63
C ASP A 315 35.86 -6.50 3.21
N PHE A 316 34.96 -7.23 2.57
CA PHE A 316 34.51 -8.55 3.03
C PHE A 316 33.89 -9.36 1.89
N LEU A 317 33.49 -10.60 2.17
CA LEU A 317 32.69 -11.41 1.24
C LEU A 317 31.20 -11.34 1.58
N LEU A 318 30.38 -10.93 0.61
CA LEU A 318 28.92 -11.01 0.70
C LEU A 318 28.42 -12.02 -0.33
N ASN A 319 27.82 -13.11 0.13
CA ASN A 319 27.37 -14.23 -0.72
C ASN A 319 28.48 -14.84 -1.61
N GLY A 320 29.73 -14.82 -1.14
CA GLY A 320 30.89 -15.34 -1.87
C GLY A 320 31.53 -14.34 -2.84
N GLU A 321 30.99 -13.13 -2.96
CA GLU A 321 31.52 -12.07 -3.82
C GLU A 321 32.17 -10.92 -3.03
N PRO A 322 33.22 -10.27 -3.56
CA PRO A 322 33.84 -9.08 -2.95
C PRO A 322 32.83 -7.95 -2.77
N ALA A 323 32.71 -7.47 -1.54
CA ALA A 323 31.76 -6.43 -1.15
C ALA A 323 32.32 -5.49 -0.08
N GLY A 324 31.77 -4.29 -0.01
CA GLY A 324 32.12 -3.28 0.98
C GLY A 324 32.48 -1.92 0.38
N PHE A 325 32.60 -0.93 1.25
CA PHE A 325 32.93 0.46 0.91
C PHE A 325 34.21 0.57 0.10
N ALA A 326 35.31 -0.05 0.55
CA ALA A 326 36.60 0.03 -0.12
C ALA A 326 36.57 -0.71 -1.48
N ILE A 327 35.77 -1.78 -1.57
CA ILE A 327 35.55 -2.54 -2.80
C ILE A 327 34.74 -1.75 -3.84
N ASP A 328 33.64 -1.12 -3.44
CA ASP A 328 32.84 -0.31 -4.35
C ASP A 328 33.57 0.98 -4.74
N TYR A 329 34.36 1.55 -3.83
CA TYR A 329 35.19 2.71 -4.13
C TYR A 329 36.31 2.37 -5.13
N VAL A 330 37.01 1.24 -4.97
CA VAL A 330 38.03 0.84 -5.95
C VAL A 330 37.43 0.49 -7.32
N ARG A 331 36.21 -0.08 -7.37
CA ARG A 331 35.47 -0.29 -8.62
C ARG A 331 35.16 1.04 -9.32
N LEU A 332 34.71 2.04 -8.58
CA LEU A 332 34.46 3.39 -9.12
C LEU A 332 35.75 3.99 -9.70
N LEU A 333 36.87 3.89 -8.97
CA LEU A 333 38.15 4.38 -9.49
C LEU A 333 38.60 3.60 -10.74
N ALA A 334 38.40 2.28 -10.76
CA ALA A 334 38.75 1.46 -11.91
C ALA A 334 37.90 1.81 -13.14
N GLU A 335 36.61 2.11 -12.96
CA GLU A 335 35.73 2.61 -14.03
C GLU A 335 36.23 3.96 -14.57
N ILE A 336 36.59 4.88 -13.68
CA ILE A 336 37.14 6.21 -14.04
C ILE A 336 38.47 6.09 -14.81
N VAL A 337 39.31 5.11 -14.48
CA VAL A 337 40.63 4.91 -15.09
C VAL A 337 40.57 4.02 -16.35
N GLY A 338 39.59 3.13 -16.45
CA GLY A 338 39.53 2.07 -17.47
C GLY A 338 40.40 0.85 -17.13
N LEU A 339 40.38 0.38 -15.88
CA LEU A 339 41.11 -0.80 -15.40
C LEU A 339 40.20 -2.00 -15.18
N ASP A 340 40.69 -3.20 -15.53
CA ASP A 340 40.06 -4.45 -15.13
C ASP A 340 40.58 -4.89 -13.75
N LEU A 341 39.67 -5.26 -12.85
CA LEU A 341 40.01 -5.72 -11.50
C LEU A 341 39.83 -7.24 -11.37
N GLU A 342 40.81 -7.90 -10.77
CA GLU A 342 40.70 -9.29 -10.31
C GLU A 342 40.87 -9.36 -8.80
N PHE A 343 39.80 -9.73 -8.10
CA PHE A 343 39.82 -9.81 -6.65
C PHE A 343 40.41 -11.15 -6.17
N ILE A 344 41.46 -11.06 -5.35
CA ILE A 344 42.11 -12.18 -4.68
C ILE A 344 41.48 -12.33 -3.29
N ASN A 345 40.64 -13.35 -3.12
CA ASN A 345 39.89 -13.64 -1.90
C ASN A 345 40.20 -15.04 -1.34
N GLY A 346 39.60 -15.40 -0.19
CA GLY A 346 39.80 -16.71 0.43
C GLY A 346 40.98 -16.80 1.40
N TYR A 347 41.59 -15.66 1.75
CA TYR A 347 42.78 -15.57 2.62
C TYR A 347 42.50 -14.65 3.81
N THR A 348 43.14 -14.93 4.94
CA THR A 348 43.16 -14.04 6.10
C THR A 348 43.99 -12.78 5.83
N TRP A 349 43.73 -11.68 6.53
CA TRP A 349 44.53 -10.45 6.46
C TRP A 349 46.06 -10.67 6.44
N SER A 350 46.59 -11.48 7.36
CA SER A 350 48.02 -11.78 7.43
C SER A 350 48.55 -12.50 6.18
N GLN A 351 47.73 -13.39 5.59
CA GLN A 351 48.08 -14.07 4.34
C GLN A 351 48.01 -13.12 3.14
N LEU A 352 47.04 -12.19 3.11
CA LEU A 352 46.95 -11.16 2.08
C LEU A 352 48.19 -10.25 2.13
N LEU A 353 48.62 -9.81 3.31
CA LEU A 353 49.84 -9.01 3.45
C LEU A 353 51.09 -9.75 2.94
N GLU A 354 51.20 -11.05 3.20
CA GLU A 354 52.32 -11.85 2.70
C GLU A 354 52.29 -11.98 1.17
N LYS A 355 51.11 -12.18 0.60
CA LYS A 355 50.92 -12.12 -0.87
C LYS A 355 51.25 -10.75 -1.46
N GLY A 356 51.06 -9.68 -0.68
CA GLY A 356 51.55 -8.35 -1.03
C GLY A 356 53.09 -8.30 -1.12
N ARG A 357 53.80 -8.90 -0.16
CA ARG A 357 55.28 -8.98 -0.17
C ARG A 357 55.82 -9.81 -1.33
N THR A 358 55.16 -10.91 -1.66
CA THR A 358 55.53 -11.77 -2.81
C THR A 358 55.06 -11.22 -4.16
N LYS A 359 54.41 -10.05 -4.18
CA LYS A 359 53.85 -9.40 -5.39
C LYS A 359 52.80 -10.23 -6.11
N GLU A 360 52.08 -11.08 -5.37
CA GLU A 360 50.89 -11.78 -5.85
C GLU A 360 49.63 -10.88 -5.84
N ILE A 361 49.68 -9.79 -5.08
CA ILE A 361 48.66 -8.73 -5.02
C ILE A 361 49.27 -7.44 -5.55
N ASP A 362 48.51 -6.73 -6.38
CA ASP A 362 48.94 -5.46 -7.00
C ASP A 362 48.40 -4.23 -6.26
N LEU A 363 47.19 -4.36 -5.68
CA LEU A 363 46.46 -3.28 -5.01
C LEU A 363 45.74 -3.82 -3.77
N PHE A 364 45.89 -3.13 -2.64
CA PHE A 364 45.06 -3.30 -1.46
C PHE A 364 44.04 -2.14 -1.41
N PRO A 365 42.73 -2.43 -1.40
CA PRO A 365 41.69 -1.41 -1.53
C PRO A 365 41.63 -0.44 -0.34
N GLY A 366 42.02 -0.89 0.86
CA GLY A 366 42.03 -0.05 2.05
C GLY A 366 42.92 -0.60 3.14
N LEU A 367 43.91 0.17 3.56
CA LEU A 367 44.74 -0.14 4.72
C LEU A 367 45.33 1.12 5.35
N TRP A 368 45.74 0.97 6.61
CA TRP A 368 46.51 2.00 7.28
C TRP A 368 47.98 1.96 6.83
N LYS A 369 48.58 3.15 6.70
CA LYS A 369 49.96 3.33 6.30
C LYS A 369 50.88 3.14 7.52
N SER A 370 51.82 2.19 7.46
CA SER A 370 52.82 1.93 8.51
C SER A 370 54.24 1.81 7.94
N PRO A 371 55.29 2.04 8.75
CA PRO A 371 56.68 1.87 8.31
C PRO A 371 56.96 0.48 7.69
N ASP A 372 56.52 -0.60 8.36
CA ASP A 372 56.68 -1.98 7.87
C ASP A 372 56.02 -2.23 6.52
N ARG A 373 54.89 -1.57 6.25
CA ARG A 373 54.15 -1.71 4.98
C ARG A 373 54.75 -0.86 3.88
N GLU A 374 55.36 0.28 4.21
CA GLU A 374 56.08 1.12 3.25
C GLU A 374 57.31 0.43 2.65
N GLU A 375 57.83 -0.63 3.28
CA GLU A 375 58.93 -1.43 2.73
C GLU A 375 58.56 -2.12 1.41
N PHE A 376 57.28 -2.53 1.25
CA PHE A 376 56.82 -3.29 0.08
C PHE A 376 55.60 -2.68 -0.64
N LEU A 377 54.97 -1.64 -0.09
CA LEU A 377 53.88 -0.89 -0.71
C LEU A 377 54.21 0.59 -0.92
N ALA A 378 53.65 1.13 -1.99
CA ALA A 378 53.44 2.55 -2.24
C ALA A 378 52.00 2.91 -1.89
N PHE A 379 51.74 4.13 -1.41
CA PHE A 379 50.42 4.52 -0.92
C PHE A 379 49.83 5.66 -1.76
N SER A 380 48.51 5.61 -1.96
CA SER A 380 47.72 6.74 -2.48
C SER A 380 47.56 7.83 -1.41
N ARG A 381 46.95 8.96 -1.78
CA ARG A 381 46.34 9.89 -0.84
C ARG A 381 45.24 9.18 -0.01
N PRO A 382 44.95 9.64 1.21
CA PRO A 382 43.88 9.06 1.99
C PRO A 382 42.52 9.39 1.37
N TYR A 383 41.57 8.46 1.48
CA TYR A 383 40.23 8.61 0.89
C TYR A 383 39.10 8.55 1.92
N ILE A 384 39.37 8.12 3.15
CA ILE A 384 38.45 8.20 4.28
C ILE A 384 39.23 8.24 5.60
N GLN A 385 38.70 8.93 6.61
CA GLN A 385 39.22 8.94 7.97
C GLN A 385 38.34 8.06 8.86
N LEU A 386 38.93 7.13 9.62
CA LEU A 386 38.19 6.26 10.52
C LEU A 386 38.06 6.86 11.92
N ILE A 387 36.82 6.92 12.43
CA ILE A 387 36.52 7.33 13.82
C ILE A 387 36.75 6.14 14.76
N LYS A 388 37.57 6.33 15.80
CA LYS A 388 37.99 5.30 16.76
C LYS A 388 37.07 5.33 17.96
N VAL A 389 36.43 4.23 18.33
CA VAL A 389 35.44 4.23 19.42
C VAL A 389 35.67 3.11 20.41
N LEU A 390 35.22 3.36 21.64
CA LEU A 390 35.07 2.35 22.69
C LEU A 390 33.61 1.88 22.74
N VAL A 391 33.42 0.56 22.75
CA VAL A 391 32.12 -0.10 22.88
C VAL A 391 32.04 -0.76 24.25
N THR A 392 30.93 -0.55 24.96
CA THR A 392 30.66 -1.17 26.28
C THR A 392 29.23 -1.71 26.34
N GLN A 393 28.87 -2.44 27.40
CA GLN A 393 27.47 -2.80 27.65
C GLN A 393 26.64 -1.55 27.99
N LYS A 394 25.35 -1.55 27.65
CA LYS A 394 24.45 -0.41 27.93
C LYS A 394 24.38 -0.02 29.40
N ASP A 395 24.50 -0.99 30.31
CA ASP A 395 24.43 -0.76 31.76
C ASP A 395 25.81 -0.53 32.39
N ALA A 396 26.87 -0.40 31.57
CA ALA A 396 28.20 -0.13 32.06
C ALA A 396 28.29 1.29 32.65
N PRO A 397 29.11 1.52 33.70
CA PRO A 397 29.40 2.86 34.20
C PRO A 397 29.92 3.78 33.07
N PRO A 398 29.58 5.08 33.08
CA PRO A 398 30.08 6.02 32.09
C PRO A 398 31.61 6.00 32.01
N VAL A 399 32.12 6.00 30.79
CA VAL A 399 33.55 6.01 30.48
C VAL A 399 33.85 7.28 29.70
N HIS A 400 34.77 8.12 30.18
CA HIS A 400 35.11 9.38 29.54
C HIS A 400 36.39 9.29 28.71
N SER A 401 37.26 8.32 29.04
CA SER A 401 38.49 8.05 28.30
C SER A 401 38.87 6.57 28.41
N LEU A 402 39.76 6.11 27.54
CA LEU A 402 40.27 4.73 27.63
C LEU A 402 41.05 4.48 28.93
N ALA A 403 41.62 5.52 29.55
CA ALA A 403 42.32 5.43 30.83
C ALA A 403 41.39 5.04 32.00
N ASP A 404 40.08 5.33 31.90
CA ASP A 404 39.09 4.96 32.93
C ASP A 404 38.82 3.44 32.96
N MET A 405 39.31 2.69 31.96
CA MET A 405 39.15 1.24 31.83
C MET A 405 40.23 0.45 32.60
N LYS A 406 40.96 1.09 33.51
CA LYS A 406 41.98 0.42 34.33
C LYS A 406 41.37 -0.73 35.14
N HIS A 407 42.05 -1.88 35.16
CA HIS A 407 41.58 -3.13 35.78
C HIS A 407 40.34 -3.77 35.12
N ARG A 408 39.96 -3.31 33.92
CA ARG A 408 38.87 -3.88 33.11
C ARG A 408 39.43 -4.49 31.83
N LYS A 409 38.80 -5.57 31.37
CA LYS A 409 39.24 -6.32 30.19
C LYS A 409 38.81 -5.64 28.90
N ILE A 410 39.77 -5.22 28.09
CA ILE A 410 39.54 -4.57 26.79
C ILE A 410 39.84 -5.57 25.67
N ALA A 411 38.85 -5.88 24.85
CA ALA A 411 39.02 -6.74 23.69
C ALA A 411 39.66 -5.97 22.52
N LEU A 412 40.73 -6.52 21.93
CA LEU A 412 41.44 -5.96 20.78
C LEU A 412 41.69 -7.03 19.69
N PRO A 413 41.44 -6.75 18.41
CA PRO A 413 41.65 -7.70 17.32
C PRO A 413 43.14 -7.80 16.93
N THR A 414 43.64 -9.02 16.79
CA THR A 414 45.05 -9.29 16.47
C THR A 414 45.40 -8.88 15.04
N GLY A 415 46.58 -8.28 14.82
CA GLY A 415 47.10 -7.96 13.48
C GLY A 415 46.58 -6.65 12.86
N TYR A 416 45.81 -5.86 13.63
CA TYR A 416 45.33 -4.53 13.23
C TYR A 416 46.16 -3.45 13.89
N THR A 417 46.47 -2.40 13.14
CA THR A 417 47.34 -1.34 13.69
C THR A 417 46.67 -0.53 14.81
N LEU A 418 45.35 -0.35 14.79
CA LEU A 418 44.66 0.28 15.92
C LEU A 418 44.96 -0.44 17.25
N THR A 419 45.17 -1.76 17.22
CA THR A 419 45.55 -2.55 18.39
C THR A 419 46.95 -2.20 18.87
N GLU A 420 47.93 -2.11 17.96
CA GLU A 420 49.30 -1.71 18.29
C GLU A 420 49.32 -0.29 18.88
N MET A 421 48.62 0.66 18.26
CA MET A 421 48.52 2.04 18.76
C MET A 421 47.93 2.13 20.17
N VAL A 422 46.84 1.39 20.42
CA VAL A 422 46.20 1.37 21.73
C VAL A 422 47.13 0.78 22.78
N MET A 423 47.83 -0.30 22.45
CA MET A 423 48.77 -0.97 23.37
C MET A 423 50.01 -0.13 23.64
N ASP A 424 50.52 0.59 22.64
CA ASP A 424 51.68 1.48 22.78
C ASP A 424 51.38 2.72 23.63
N GLN A 425 50.19 3.31 23.45
CA GLN A 425 49.78 4.52 24.18
C GLN A 425 49.25 4.22 25.58
N TYR A 426 48.65 3.03 25.81
CA TYR A 426 48.06 2.63 27.09
C TYR A 426 48.59 1.27 27.62
N PRO A 427 49.91 1.08 27.79
CA PRO A 427 50.51 -0.24 28.07
C PRO A 427 50.05 -0.89 29.38
N ASP A 428 49.49 -0.11 30.31
CA ASP A 428 49.08 -0.55 31.65
C ASP A 428 47.63 -1.08 31.73
N LEU A 429 46.92 -1.24 30.60
CA LEU A 429 45.55 -1.77 30.56
C LEU A 429 45.50 -3.30 30.37
N ASP A 430 44.41 -3.92 30.83
CA ASP A 430 44.21 -5.37 30.72
C ASP A 430 43.59 -5.74 29.36
N TYR A 431 44.40 -6.26 28.44
CA TYR A 431 43.96 -6.61 27.09
C TYR A 431 43.57 -8.07 26.91
N VAL A 432 42.55 -8.30 26.08
CA VAL A 432 42.10 -9.62 25.64
C VAL A 432 42.14 -9.67 24.11
N MET A 433 43.12 -10.39 23.58
CA MET A 433 43.27 -10.55 22.12
C MET A 433 42.14 -11.41 21.55
N VAL A 434 41.54 -10.93 20.45
CA VAL A 434 40.49 -11.63 19.70
C VAL A 434 40.89 -11.80 18.23
N LYS A 435 40.20 -12.69 17.52
CA LYS A 435 40.50 -12.99 16.11
C LYS A 435 40.04 -11.87 15.17
N ASN A 436 38.88 -11.28 15.43
CA ASN A 436 38.28 -10.25 14.59
C ASN A 436 37.36 -9.31 15.41
N PRO A 437 36.95 -8.15 14.86
CA PRO A 437 36.07 -7.21 15.54
C PRO A 437 34.74 -7.83 16.04
N ALA A 438 34.16 -8.75 15.26
CA ALA A 438 32.90 -9.41 15.61
C ALA A 438 33.02 -10.26 16.89
N GLU A 439 34.12 -11.00 17.05
CA GLU A 439 34.41 -11.73 18.29
C GLU A 439 34.56 -10.77 19.47
N GLY A 440 35.24 -9.63 19.27
CA GLY A 440 35.44 -8.60 20.29
C GLY A 440 34.12 -8.03 20.82
N ILE A 441 33.25 -7.55 19.93
CA ILE A 441 31.93 -7.01 20.29
C ILE A 441 31.07 -8.10 20.96
N LYS A 442 31.12 -9.33 20.45
CA LYS A 442 30.39 -10.46 21.05
C LYS A 442 30.87 -10.78 22.47
N ARG A 443 32.18 -10.68 22.75
CA ARG A 443 32.71 -10.85 24.12
C ARG A 443 32.22 -9.76 25.06
N VAL A 444 32.12 -8.52 24.60
CA VAL A 444 31.51 -7.41 25.37
C VAL A 444 30.04 -7.69 25.65
N SER A 445 29.27 -8.05 24.62
CA SER A 445 27.86 -8.41 24.75
C SER A 445 27.62 -9.56 25.75
N LEU A 446 28.53 -10.55 25.80
CA LEU A 446 28.45 -11.69 26.71
C LEU A 446 29.05 -11.42 28.11
N GLY A 447 29.56 -10.22 28.39
CA GLY A 447 30.22 -9.87 29.66
C GLY A 447 31.55 -10.58 29.90
N ARG A 448 32.19 -11.08 28.83
CA ARG A 448 33.52 -11.72 28.87
C ARG A 448 34.66 -10.72 28.67
N ALA A 449 34.33 -9.53 28.18
CA ALA A 449 35.16 -8.34 28.14
C ALA A 449 34.32 -7.14 28.59
N ASP A 450 34.94 -6.13 29.19
CA ASP A 450 34.28 -4.94 29.70
C ASP A 450 34.19 -3.83 28.64
N GLY A 451 35.08 -3.86 27.65
CA GLY A 451 35.02 -2.97 26.50
C GLY A 451 35.69 -3.56 25.24
N PHE A 452 35.39 -2.97 24.10
CA PHE A 452 36.02 -3.29 22.81
C PHE A 452 36.39 -1.99 22.10
N VAL A 453 37.60 -1.92 21.55
CA VAL A 453 38.05 -0.77 20.75
C VAL A 453 38.04 -1.13 19.27
N GLY A 454 37.40 -0.29 18.46
CA GLY A 454 37.31 -0.49 17.01
C GLY A 454 36.91 0.79 16.26
N ALA A 455 36.78 0.70 14.94
CA ALA A 455 36.29 1.81 14.14
C ALA A 455 34.75 1.87 14.15
N LEU A 456 34.17 3.07 14.25
CA LEU A 456 32.73 3.29 14.39
C LEU A 456 31.90 2.61 13.29
N GLY A 457 32.31 2.74 12.03
CA GLY A 457 31.61 2.11 10.90
C GLY A 457 31.55 0.58 11.01
N ILE A 458 32.64 -0.06 11.47
CA ILE A 458 32.71 -1.51 11.70
C ILE A 458 31.78 -1.91 12.84
N VAL A 459 31.85 -1.17 13.95
CA VAL A 459 31.05 -1.40 15.15
C VAL A 459 29.56 -1.33 14.83
N ASN A 460 29.11 -0.25 14.18
CA ASN A 460 27.70 -0.04 13.83
C ASN A 460 27.17 -1.13 12.90
N TYR A 461 27.98 -1.51 11.90
CA TYR A 461 27.61 -2.59 10.99
C TYR A 461 27.42 -3.92 11.73
N ILE A 462 28.38 -4.32 12.57
CA ILE A 462 28.32 -5.60 13.28
C ILE A 462 27.15 -5.64 14.28
N ILE A 463 26.95 -4.57 15.05
CA ILE A 463 25.83 -4.45 15.99
C ILE A 463 24.49 -4.66 15.26
N LYS A 464 24.32 -4.00 14.10
CA LYS A 464 23.11 -4.07 13.29
C LYS A 464 22.90 -5.46 12.68
N GLN A 465 23.92 -6.03 12.03
CA GLN A 465 23.80 -7.32 11.34
C GLN A 465 23.60 -8.49 12.28
N GLN A 466 24.26 -8.47 13.45
CA GLN A 466 24.18 -9.56 14.43
C GLN A 466 23.07 -9.33 15.47
N PHE A 467 22.25 -8.28 15.32
CA PHE A 467 21.15 -7.92 16.23
C PHE A 467 21.59 -7.82 17.70
N ILE A 468 22.77 -7.24 17.95
CA ILE A 468 23.35 -7.12 19.30
C ILE A 468 22.78 -5.87 19.98
N ASN A 469 21.74 -6.04 20.80
CA ASN A 469 21.00 -4.90 21.34
C ASN A 469 21.48 -4.40 22.72
N ASN A 470 22.41 -5.11 23.37
CA ASN A 470 22.84 -4.86 24.75
C ASN A 470 24.19 -4.14 24.89
N VAL A 471 24.78 -3.69 23.78
CA VAL A 471 26.01 -2.88 23.74
C VAL A 471 25.72 -1.51 23.14
N HIS A 472 26.59 -0.54 23.41
CA HIS A 472 26.54 0.80 22.82
C HIS A 472 27.97 1.36 22.65
N VAL A 473 28.09 2.39 21.81
CA VAL A 473 29.30 3.20 21.69
C VAL A 473 29.37 4.11 22.91
N ALA A 474 30.38 3.93 23.76
CA ALA A 474 30.59 4.73 24.96
C ALA A 474 31.20 6.12 24.66
N GLY A 475 31.94 6.22 23.54
CA GLY A 475 32.54 7.46 23.08
C GLY A 475 33.67 7.23 22.08
N GLU A 476 34.11 8.32 21.44
CA GLU A 476 35.36 8.36 20.67
C GLU A 476 36.56 8.23 21.60
N ILE A 477 37.63 7.57 21.15
CA ILE A 477 38.88 7.46 21.89
C ILE A 477 39.97 8.35 21.25
N GLU A 478 40.66 9.10 22.11
CA GLU A 478 41.81 9.90 21.69
C GLU A 478 43.06 9.03 21.63
N LEU A 479 43.68 8.99 20.44
CA LEU A 479 45.00 8.43 20.18
C LEU A 479 45.85 9.49 19.48
N ASP A 480 47.17 9.41 19.67
CA ASP A 480 48.14 10.39 19.15
C ASP A 480 48.17 10.49 17.62
N GLN A 481 47.66 9.46 16.94
CA GLN A 481 47.61 9.39 15.49
C GLN A 481 46.19 9.15 14.97
N ASP A 482 45.91 9.82 13.86
CA ASP A 482 44.74 9.61 13.04
C ASP A 482 44.80 8.26 12.29
N LEU A 483 43.64 7.73 11.92
CA LEU A 483 43.52 6.50 11.12
C LEU A 483 42.96 6.79 9.73
N PRO A 484 43.71 7.49 8.86
CA PRO A 484 43.33 7.63 7.47
C PRO A 484 43.50 6.29 6.77
N LEU A 485 42.54 5.97 5.90
CA LEU A 485 42.59 4.80 5.06
C LEU A 485 43.16 5.18 3.68
N HIS A 486 44.16 4.42 3.26
CA HIS A 486 44.87 4.59 2.00
C HIS A 486 44.70 3.35 1.13
N MET A 487 44.84 3.51 -0.19
CA MET A 487 45.09 2.39 -1.08
C MET A 487 46.59 2.09 -1.10
N GLY A 488 46.96 0.81 -1.00
CA GLY A 488 48.35 0.37 -1.06
C GLY A 488 48.61 -0.38 -2.35
N VAL A 489 49.48 0.14 -3.21
CA VAL A 489 49.91 -0.52 -4.44
C VAL A 489 51.30 -1.11 -4.25
N ARG A 490 51.71 -2.06 -5.10
CA ARG A 490 53.09 -2.57 -5.08
C ARG A 490 54.12 -1.44 -5.14
N LYS A 491 55.20 -1.56 -4.36
CA LYS A 491 56.25 -0.53 -4.30
C LYS A 491 56.85 -0.17 -5.66
N ASP A 492 57.02 -1.15 -6.54
CA ASP A 492 57.54 -0.95 -7.89
C ASP A 492 56.53 -0.30 -8.85
N TRP A 493 55.27 -0.16 -8.45
CA TRP A 493 54.18 0.45 -9.21
C TRP A 493 53.68 1.75 -8.56
N GLN A 494 54.59 2.60 -8.09
CA GLN A 494 54.25 3.94 -7.57
C GLN A 494 53.40 4.76 -8.56
N ILE A 495 53.56 4.52 -9.86
CA ILE A 495 52.76 5.13 -10.92
C ILE A 495 51.27 4.77 -10.85
N LEU A 496 50.91 3.58 -10.36
CA LEU A 496 49.51 3.22 -10.13
C LEU A 496 48.90 4.07 -9.01
N ALA A 497 49.66 4.36 -7.95
CA ALA A 497 49.19 5.25 -6.88
C ALA A 497 48.93 6.67 -7.41
N THR A 498 49.77 7.20 -8.30
CA THR A 498 49.55 8.54 -8.89
C THR A 498 48.34 8.58 -9.83
N ILE A 499 48.07 7.49 -10.55
CA ILE A 499 46.86 7.34 -11.37
C ILE A 499 45.60 7.30 -10.48
N LEU A 500 45.63 6.51 -9.40
CA LEU A 500 44.52 6.43 -8.44
C LEU A 500 44.27 7.79 -7.77
N ASP A 501 45.31 8.55 -7.42
CA ASP A 501 45.15 9.91 -6.87
C ASP A 501 44.47 10.87 -7.84
N LYS A 502 44.77 10.76 -9.15
CA LYS A 502 44.10 11.53 -10.19
C LYS A 502 42.65 11.09 -10.37
N ALA A 503 42.37 9.79 -10.31
CA ALA A 503 41.02 9.24 -10.36
C ALA A 503 40.18 9.72 -9.16
N MET A 504 40.73 9.66 -7.95
CA MET A 504 40.06 10.14 -6.75
C MET A 504 39.71 11.63 -6.82
N LYS A 505 40.49 12.46 -7.54
CA LYS A 505 40.17 13.88 -7.75
C LYS A 505 39.00 14.10 -8.71
N GLN A 506 38.68 13.10 -9.53
CA GLN A 506 37.55 13.14 -10.47
C GLN A 506 36.29 12.46 -9.92
N VAL A 507 36.38 11.78 -8.78
CA VAL A 507 35.21 11.23 -8.10
C VAL A 507 34.25 12.37 -7.75
N ASP A 508 33.01 12.23 -8.19
CA ASP A 508 31.93 13.12 -7.81
C ASP A 508 31.64 12.95 -6.30
N PRO A 509 31.56 14.05 -5.51
CA PRO A 509 31.19 13.98 -4.09
C PRO A 509 29.94 13.14 -3.82
N LEU A 510 28.96 13.13 -4.73
CA LEU A 510 27.71 12.41 -4.57
C LEU A 510 27.85 10.91 -4.87
N GLN A 511 28.76 10.54 -5.76
CA GLN A 511 29.14 9.12 -5.96
C GLN A 511 29.84 8.59 -4.71
N TYR A 512 30.74 9.39 -4.13
CA TYR A 512 31.39 9.07 -2.87
C TYR A 512 30.34 8.93 -1.76
N ASP A 513 29.47 9.93 -1.58
CA ASP A 513 28.41 9.93 -0.57
C ASP A 513 27.42 8.78 -0.75
N ALA A 514 27.09 8.37 -1.97
CA ALA A 514 26.24 7.22 -2.22
C ALA A 514 26.90 5.90 -1.76
N ILE A 515 28.20 5.72 -2.01
CA ILE A 515 28.96 4.54 -1.53
C ILE A 515 29.07 4.58 0.00
N VAL A 516 29.28 5.77 0.59
CA VAL A 516 29.29 6.00 2.03
C VAL A 516 27.94 5.63 2.64
N GLN A 517 26.83 6.16 2.14
CA GLN A 517 25.48 5.89 2.64
C GLN A 517 25.10 4.41 2.51
N LYS A 518 25.49 3.76 1.41
CA LYS A 518 25.24 2.33 1.17
C LYS A 518 25.89 1.44 2.22
N TRP A 519 27.13 1.71 2.59
CA TRP A 519 27.95 0.80 3.40
C TRP A 519 28.13 1.24 4.85
N ILE A 520 28.35 2.54 5.06
CA ILE A 520 28.71 3.14 6.35
C ILE A 520 27.48 3.82 7.00
N GLY A 521 26.58 4.39 6.19
CA GLY A 521 25.50 5.27 6.65
C GLY A 521 25.96 6.74 6.73
N SER A 522 25.30 7.59 7.52
CA SER A 522 25.85 8.93 7.80
C SER A 522 27.16 8.81 8.57
N MET A 523 28.22 9.50 8.12
CA MET A 523 29.49 9.56 8.85
C MET A 523 29.50 10.56 10.00
N ASP A 524 28.57 11.51 9.99
CA ASP A 524 28.19 12.18 11.24
C ASP A 524 27.40 11.18 12.09
N PRO A 525 27.56 11.18 13.41
CA PRO A 525 26.57 10.58 14.30
C PRO A 525 25.26 11.38 14.13
N ALA A 526 24.55 11.15 13.02
CA ALA A 526 23.23 11.69 12.77
C ALA A 526 22.35 11.14 13.88
N GLY A 527 22.06 12.01 14.85
CA GLY A 527 21.42 11.63 16.09
C GLY A 527 22.02 12.27 17.33
N GLU A 528 23.33 12.55 17.36
CA GLU A 528 24.00 13.12 18.53
C GLU A 528 24.48 14.55 18.27
N LEU A 529 24.17 15.44 19.23
CA LEU A 529 24.63 16.82 19.21
C LEU A 529 26.17 16.85 19.26
N ALA A 530 26.80 17.58 18.33
CA ALA A 530 28.24 17.79 18.36
C ALA A 530 28.69 18.22 19.77
N THR A 531 29.81 17.66 20.26
CA THR A 531 30.27 17.89 21.64
C THR A 531 30.32 19.38 21.96
N LEU A 532 29.46 19.80 22.89
CA LEU A 532 29.42 21.18 23.34
C LEU A 532 30.73 21.57 24.04
N THR A 533 31.22 22.77 23.76
CA THR A 533 32.41 23.33 24.39
C THR A 533 32.17 23.55 25.90
N ARG A 534 33.25 23.77 26.66
CA ARG A 534 33.13 24.05 28.10
C ARG A 534 32.31 25.33 28.35
N GLU A 535 32.44 26.32 27.48
CA GLU A 535 31.70 27.58 27.52
C GLU A 535 30.20 27.36 27.26
N GLU A 536 29.85 26.62 26.21
CA GLU A 536 28.46 26.28 25.87
C GLU A 536 27.78 25.45 26.97
N LYS A 537 28.49 24.47 27.54
CA LYS A 537 27.97 23.68 28.68
C LYS A 537 27.76 24.53 29.93
N ALA A 538 28.62 25.50 30.19
CA ALA A 538 28.45 26.43 31.31
C ALA A 538 27.26 27.36 31.07
N TYR A 539 27.12 27.88 29.85
CA TYR A 539 26.01 28.71 29.40
C TYR A 539 24.65 28.01 29.61
N LEU A 540 24.50 26.76 29.15
CA LEU A 540 23.26 25.99 29.30
C LEU A 540 22.91 25.71 30.77
N LYS A 541 23.93 25.44 31.62
CA LYS A 541 23.73 25.26 33.07
C LYS A 541 23.18 26.53 33.73
N THR A 542 23.60 27.71 33.28
CA THR A 542 23.09 28.98 33.80
C THR A 542 21.71 29.34 33.26
N LYS A 543 21.42 29.04 31.99
CA LYS A 543 20.17 29.49 31.34
C LYS A 543 18.91 28.81 31.85
N LYS A 544 18.97 27.51 32.19
CA LYS A 544 17.85 26.65 32.68
C LYS A 544 16.65 26.48 31.74
N GLN A 545 16.29 27.50 30.95
CA GLN A 545 15.29 27.49 29.90
C GLN A 545 15.69 28.51 28.81
N ILE A 546 15.24 28.29 27.59
CA ILE A 546 15.45 29.20 26.45
C ILE A 546 14.07 29.74 26.03
N SER A 547 13.91 31.06 26.00
CA SER A 547 12.65 31.69 25.56
C SER A 547 12.57 31.79 24.04
N LEU A 548 11.44 31.37 23.47
CA LEU A 548 11.16 31.36 22.03
C LEU A 548 10.03 32.35 21.71
N CYS A 549 10.28 33.23 20.74
CA CYS A 549 9.28 34.09 20.12
C CYS A 549 8.76 33.41 18.85
N VAL A 550 7.44 33.31 18.74
CA VAL A 550 6.75 32.54 17.69
C VAL A 550 5.70 33.39 17.01
N ARG A 551 5.28 33.01 15.80
CA ARG A 551 4.08 33.60 15.15
C ARG A 551 2.88 32.72 15.50
N THR A 552 1.76 33.33 15.88
CA THR A 552 0.60 32.60 16.43
C THR A 552 -0.53 32.36 15.43
N ASP A 553 -0.37 32.76 14.17
CA ASP A 553 -1.45 32.85 13.18
C ASP A 553 -1.09 32.26 11.79
N ALA A 554 -0.21 31.24 11.73
CA ALA A 554 0.25 30.64 10.48
C ALA A 554 0.15 29.09 10.46
N PRO A 555 -1.06 28.50 10.50
CA PRO A 555 -1.20 27.05 10.38
C PRO A 555 -0.87 26.56 8.96
N PRO A 556 -0.28 25.36 8.79
CA PRO A 556 0.04 24.36 9.80
C PRO A 556 1.43 24.54 10.44
N PHE A 557 2.13 25.65 10.18
CA PHE A 557 3.50 25.84 10.61
C PHE A 557 3.61 26.23 12.08
N GLU A 558 2.95 27.31 12.49
CA GLU A 558 2.93 27.80 13.87
C GLU A 558 1.65 28.56 14.17
N PHE A 559 0.89 28.06 15.15
CA PHE A 559 -0.39 28.63 15.55
C PHE A 559 -0.75 28.26 16.99
N LEU A 560 -1.79 28.89 17.54
CA LEU A 560 -2.38 28.46 18.81
C LEU A 560 -3.58 27.55 18.54
N ASP A 561 -3.59 26.37 19.15
CA ASP A 561 -4.71 25.43 19.00
C ASP A 561 -5.95 25.86 19.81
N SER A 562 -7.01 25.05 19.80
CA SER A 562 -8.26 25.33 20.51
C SER A 562 -8.10 25.44 22.04
N ASN A 563 -7.02 24.91 22.61
CA ASN A 563 -6.70 25.00 24.04
C ASN A 563 -5.79 26.20 24.35
N GLY A 564 -5.36 26.94 23.32
CA GLY A 564 -4.41 28.05 23.44
C GLY A 564 -2.96 27.60 23.57
N GLU A 565 -2.64 26.34 23.22
CA GLU A 565 -1.27 25.82 23.24
C GLU A 565 -0.56 26.05 21.89
N TYR A 566 0.75 26.28 21.95
CA TYR A 566 1.58 26.47 20.75
C TYR A 566 1.75 25.16 19.99
N SER A 567 1.22 25.13 18.77
CA SER A 567 1.07 23.95 17.95
C SER A 567 1.49 24.25 16.51
N GLY A 568 1.95 23.22 15.80
CA GLY A 568 2.37 23.30 14.40
C GLY A 568 3.67 22.57 14.11
N ILE A 569 4.03 22.51 12.83
CA ILE A 569 5.27 21.88 12.36
C ILE A 569 6.51 22.51 13.03
N VAL A 570 6.51 23.83 13.19
CA VAL A 570 7.60 24.58 13.85
C VAL A 570 7.64 24.25 15.35
N ALA A 571 6.49 24.11 16.01
CA ALA A 571 6.44 23.71 17.42
C ALA A 571 7.10 22.33 17.66
N ASP A 572 6.74 21.32 16.86
CA ASP A 572 7.32 19.98 16.93
C ASP A 572 8.82 19.98 16.62
N PHE A 573 9.24 20.84 15.69
CA PHE A 573 10.64 21.05 15.36
C PHE A 573 11.43 21.60 16.57
N TYR A 574 10.91 22.61 17.27
CA TYR A 574 11.56 23.16 18.46
C TYR A 574 11.50 22.22 19.68
N GLN A 575 10.49 21.35 19.78
CA GLN A 575 10.50 20.26 20.77
C GLN A 575 11.63 19.26 20.51
N LEU A 576 11.90 18.94 19.24
CA LEU A 576 13.04 18.10 18.87
C LEU A 576 14.36 18.80 19.18
N LEU A 577 14.50 20.08 18.84
CA LEU A 577 15.69 20.87 19.12
C LEU A 577 15.97 20.98 20.64
N SER A 578 14.93 21.23 21.43
CA SER A 578 14.94 21.25 22.89
C SER A 578 15.51 19.94 23.47
N ARG A 579 15.09 18.79 22.93
CA ARG A 579 15.62 17.46 23.33
C ARG A 579 17.09 17.29 22.98
N LYS A 580 17.56 17.78 21.83
CA LYS A 580 18.98 17.70 21.43
C LYS A 580 19.85 18.57 22.33
N ILE A 581 19.42 19.80 22.62
CA ILE A 581 20.14 20.77 23.46
C ILE A 581 20.13 20.34 24.94
N GLY A 582 19.07 19.67 25.40
CA GLY A 582 18.91 19.25 26.79
C GLY A 582 18.43 20.37 27.73
N VAL A 583 17.94 21.48 27.17
CA VAL A 583 17.34 22.61 27.91
C VAL A 583 15.96 22.90 27.32
N PRO A 584 14.91 23.05 28.16
CA PRO A 584 13.57 23.38 27.68
C PRO A 584 13.54 24.68 26.88
N ILE A 585 13.02 24.60 25.65
CA ILE A 585 12.64 25.76 24.84
C ILE A 585 11.15 26.02 25.07
N GLN A 586 10.80 27.23 25.55
CA GLN A 586 9.43 27.59 25.89
C GLN A 586 9.01 28.88 25.18
N VAL A 587 7.76 28.92 24.72
CA VAL A 587 7.18 30.11 24.11
C VAL A 587 7.01 31.20 25.17
N ALA A 588 7.57 32.37 24.92
CA ALA A 588 7.57 33.50 25.86
C ALA A 588 6.91 34.77 25.32
N GLY A 589 6.70 34.86 24.01
CA GLY A 589 6.15 36.05 23.36
C GLY A 589 5.77 35.80 21.90
N ASN A 590 5.14 36.80 21.30
CA ASN A 590 4.80 36.80 19.88
C ASN A 590 5.96 37.40 19.06
N GLY A 591 6.09 37.01 17.78
CA GLY A 591 7.22 37.34 16.92
C GLY A 591 7.50 38.83 16.68
N SER A 592 6.67 39.74 17.20
CA SER A 592 6.84 41.20 17.16
C SER A 592 7.51 41.79 18.41
N GLU A 593 7.87 40.96 19.41
CA GLU A 593 8.58 41.35 20.64
C GLU A 593 10.04 40.85 20.64
N ILE A 594 10.75 41.11 19.54
CA ILE A 594 12.05 40.52 19.19
C ILE A 594 13.19 40.76 20.19
N GLY A 595 13.04 41.74 21.10
CA GLY A 595 14.02 42.02 22.17
C GLY A 595 13.77 41.31 23.51
N THR A 596 12.72 40.49 23.65
CA THR A 596 12.35 39.84 24.94
C THR A 596 12.64 38.33 24.97
N CYS A 597 12.88 37.71 23.81
CA CYS A 597 13.15 36.29 23.67
C CYS A 597 14.63 35.99 23.39
N ASP A 598 15.09 34.81 23.82
CA ASP A 598 16.42 34.30 23.52
C ASP A 598 16.54 33.85 22.04
N MET A 599 15.42 33.46 21.43
CA MET A 599 15.36 32.98 20.05
C MET A 599 14.04 33.33 19.37
N ILE A 600 14.07 33.33 18.02
CA ILE A 600 12.90 33.49 17.16
C ILE A 600 12.73 32.24 16.30
N ALA A 601 11.49 31.76 16.24
CA ALA A 601 11.17 30.49 15.64
C ALA A 601 11.46 30.44 14.13
N VAL A 602 11.08 31.50 13.41
CA VAL A 602 11.22 31.61 11.95
C VAL A 602 11.70 33.02 11.61
N VAL A 603 12.90 33.12 11.03
CA VAL A 603 13.43 34.34 10.41
C VAL A 603 13.49 34.13 8.91
N THR A 604 13.12 35.18 8.16
CA THR A 604 13.16 35.19 6.70
C THR A 604 13.95 36.39 6.18
N PRO A 605 14.56 36.34 4.98
CA PRO A 605 15.48 37.36 4.49
C PRO A 605 14.95 38.81 4.42
N ASN A 606 13.63 39.01 4.51
CA ASN A 606 12.96 40.31 4.43
C ASN A 606 12.18 40.68 5.71
N ASP A 607 12.46 40.01 6.83
CA ASP A 607 11.79 40.36 8.09
C ASP A 607 12.21 41.78 8.50
N PRO A 608 11.27 42.74 8.70
CA PRO A 608 11.59 44.14 9.04
C PRO A 608 12.44 44.28 10.31
N ASP A 609 12.37 43.28 11.18
CA ASP A 609 12.99 43.26 12.50
C ASP A 609 14.34 42.50 12.52
N SER A 610 14.89 42.15 11.35
CA SER A 610 16.12 41.34 11.19
C SER A 610 17.46 42.06 11.47
N ALA A 611 17.45 43.36 11.74
CA ALA A 611 18.69 44.15 11.85
C ALA A 611 19.61 43.69 13.00
N ASP A 612 19.04 43.20 14.10
CA ASP A 612 19.78 42.78 15.31
C ASP A 612 19.74 41.25 15.54
N ILE A 613 19.20 40.48 14.58
CA ILE A 613 19.07 39.02 14.66
C ILE A 613 20.01 38.35 13.66
N GLN A 614 20.76 37.36 14.12
CA GLN A 614 21.55 36.49 13.26
C GLN A 614 20.71 35.27 12.83
N PRO A 615 20.37 35.13 11.52
CA PRO A 615 19.70 33.93 11.03
C PRO A 615 20.68 32.75 10.97
N GLY A 616 20.26 31.61 11.51
CA GLY A 616 21.00 30.35 11.46
C GLY A 616 20.80 29.56 10.17
N SER A 617 21.31 28.33 10.16
CA SER A 617 21.07 27.35 9.10
C SER A 617 19.58 27.06 8.93
N ALA A 618 19.15 26.87 7.68
CA ALA A 618 17.77 26.51 7.39
C ALA A 618 17.48 25.11 7.93
N TYR A 619 16.50 25.01 8.82
CA TYR A 619 16.13 23.74 9.41
C TYR A 619 15.01 23.02 8.67
N ALA A 620 14.17 23.79 7.97
CA ALA A 620 13.17 23.30 7.04
C ALA A 620 13.17 24.17 5.78
N THR A 621 12.81 23.56 4.65
CA THR A 621 12.70 24.26 3.37
C THR A 621 11.49 23.75 2.64
N TYR A 622 10.62 24.66 2.22
CA TYR A 622 9.36 24.32 1.58
C TYR A 622 9.29 24.86 0.15
N PRO A 623 8.81 24.05 -0.81
CA PRO A 623 8.60 24.52 -2.16
C PRO A 623 7.44 25.53 -2.20
N LEU A 624 7.64 26.61 -2.95
CA LEU A 624 6.56 27.51 -3.31
C LEU A 624 5.77 26.89 -4.46
N VAL A 625 4.46 26.85 -4.37
CA VAL A 625 3.59 26.24 -5.37
C VAL A 625 2.45 27.18 -5.74
N ILE A 626 1.77 26.88 -6.83
CA ILE A 626 0.56 27.59 -7.24
C ILE A 626 -0.65 26.65 -7.19
N ALA A 627 -1.69 27.05 -6.47
CA ALA A 627 -2.99 26.39 -6.44
C ALA A 627 -3.93 27.05 -7.45
N THR A 628 -4.64 26.25 -8.25
CA THR A 628 -5.64 26.72 -9.21
C THR A 628 -6.85 25.79 -9.19
N ASP A 629 -7.83 26.04 -10.06
CA ASP A 629 -8.88 25.06 -10.36
C ASP A 629 -8.30 23.74 -10.92
N ARG A 630 -9.04 22.64 -10.77
CA ARG A 630 -8.63 21.30 -11.22
C ARG A 630 -8.35 21.16 -12.71
N ASN A 631 -8.92 21.99 -13.57
CA ASN A 631 -8.79 21.91 -15.02
C ASN A 631 -7.59 22.72 -15.57
N ALA A 632 -6.97 23.56 -14.73
CA ALA A 632 -5.80 24.32 -15.14
C ALA A 632 -4.63 23.40 -15.53
N LEU A 633 -3.83 23.86 -16.50
CA LEU A 633 -2.60 23.17 -16.89
C LEU A 633 -1.52 23.30 -15.80
N TYR A 634 -0.50 22.44 -15.89
CA TYR A 634 0.63 22.50 -14.97
C TYR A 634 1.41 23.82 -15.13
N ILE A 635 1.85 24.44 -14.02
CA ILE A 635 2.53 25.74 -13.96
C ILE A 635 3.78 25.61 -13.11
N ASN A 636 4.96 25.71 -13.73
CA ASN A 636 6.25 25.67 -13.05
C ASN A 636 6.96 27.03 -12.97
N THR A 637 6.34 28.10 -13.47
CA THR A 637 6.87 29.46 -13.39
C THR A 637 5.73 30.49 -13.50
N LEU A 638 5.86 31.63 -12.83
CA LEU A 638 4.79 32.63 -12.80
C LEU A 638 4.64 33.42 -14.11
N GLU A 639 5.68 33.47 -14.96
CA GLU A 639 5.58 34.02 -16.32
C GLU A 639 4.53 33.30 -17.17
N ALA A 640 4.38 31.99 -16.98
CA ALA A 640 3.46 31.17 -17.76
C ALA A 640 1.98 31.53 -17.52
N VAL A 641 1.70 32.28 -16.45
CA VAL A 641 0.37 32.74 -16.08
C VAL A 641 -0.06 33.97 -16.90
N GLY A 642 0.89 34.75 -17.42
CA GLY A 642 0.62 36.00 -18.14
C GLY A 642 -0.01 37.07 -17.23
N GLU A 643 -0.97 37.84 -17.77
CA GLU A 643 -1.66 38.93 -17.06
C GLU A 643 -2.77 38.46 -16.10
N LYS A 644 -2.96 37.14 -15.94
CA LYS A 644 -4.05 36.63 -15.09
C LYS A 644 -3.80 37.00 -13.62
N PRO A 645 -4.85 37.36 -12.86
CA PRO A 645 -4.73 37.73 -11.46
C PRO A 645 -4.29 36.53 -10.60
N ILE A 646 -3.21 36.71 -9.83
CA ILE A 646 -2.68 35.72 -8.88
C ILE A 646 -2.84 36.23 -7.46
N ALA A 647 -3.60 35.50 -6.65
CA ALA A 647 -3.70 35.79 -5.23
C ALA A 647 -2.40 35.44 -4.51
N VAL A 648 -2.02 36.27 -3.56
CA VAL A 648 -0.89 36.05 -2.66
C VAL A 648 -1.18 36.70 -1.32
N SER A 649 -0.85 36.01 -0.23
CA SER A 649 -1.02 36.54 1.11
C SER A 649 -0.09 37.74 1.33
N THR A 650 -0.63 38.84 1.86
CA THR A 650 0.17 40.00 2.29
C THR A 650 1.09 39.70 3.46
N ARG A 651 0.81 38.61 4.20
CA ARG A 651 1.62 38.13 5.34
C ARG A 651 2.75 37.20 4.90
N ALA A 652 2.77 36.77 3.64
CA ALA A 652 3.79 35.88 3.12
C ALA A 652 5.14 36.61 3.04
N SER A 653 6.15 36.10 3.75
CA SER A 653 7.50 36.66 3.79
C SER A 653 8.19 36.71 2.42
N PHE A 654 7.82 35.80 1.52
CA PHE A 654 8.34 35.75 0.16
C PHE A 654 7.66 36.74 -0.80
N TYR A 655 6.55 37.38 -0.40
CA TYR A 655 5.76 38.23 -1.30
C TYR A 655 6.57 39.39 -1.93
N PRO A 656 7.37 40.17 -1.17
CA PRO A 656 8.20 41.23 -1.75
C PRO A 656 9.22 40.71 -2.78
N ASP A 657 9.80 39.53 -2.54
CA ASP A 657 10.77 38.90 -3.42
C ASP A 657 10.14 38.46 -4.73
N ILE A 658 8.99 37.76 -4.66
CA ILE A 658 8.32 37.29 -5.87
C ILE A 658 7.73 38.45 -6.67
N GLN A 659 7.30 39.53 -6.02
CA GLN A 659 6.85 40.73 -6.71
C GLN A 659 8.01 41.42 -7.45
N THR A 660 9.20 41.44 -6.86
CA THR A 660 10.41 42.00 -7.48
C THR A 660 10.92 41.11 -8.63
N ARG A 661 10.86 39.78 -8.46
CA ARG A 661 11.31 38.80 -9.46
C ARG A 661 10.34 38.68 -10.64
N TYR A 662 9.04 38.86 -10.41
CA TYR A 662 7.99 38.71 -11.41
C TYR A 662 7.14 39.99 -11.56
N PRO A 663 7.74 41.14 -11.93
CA PRO A 663 7.03 42.43 -11.95
C PRO A 663 5.90 42.50 -12.99
N GLN A 664 5.92 41.63 -14.00
CA GLN A 664 4.90 41.50 -15.03
C GLN A 664 3.64 40.74 -14.56
N VAL A 665 3.69 40.05 -13.42
CA VAL A 665 2.59 39.23 -12.92
C VAL A 665 1.63 40.12 -12.12
N ASN A 666 0.33 39.96 -12.40
CA ASN A 666 -0.72 40.70 -11.71
C ASN A 666 -1.02 40.06 -10.34
N PHE A 667 -0.24 40.41 -9.32
CA PHE A 667 -0.47 39.95 -7.95
C PHE A 667 -1.63 40.71 -7.30
N ILE A 668 -2.60 39.97 -6.77
CA ILE A 668 -3.73 40.47 -6.00
C ILE A 668 -3.46 40.16 -4.52
N PRO A 669 -3.12 41.16 -3.70
CA PRO A 669 -2.86 40.95 -2.28
C PRO A 669 -4.13 40.50 -1.55
N MET A 670 -3.99 39.49 -0.70
CA MET A 670 -5.05 38.95 0.16
C MET A 670 -4.63 39.02 1.64
N ASP A 671 -5.60 38.99 2.55
CA ASP A 671 -5.34 39.03 4.00
C ASP A 671 -4.82 37.68 4.53
N SER A 672 -5.18 36.58 3.86
CA SER A 672 -4.75 35.21 4.20
C SER A 672 -4.74 34.27 2.99
N VAL A 673 -4.06 33.13 3.14
CA VAL A 673 -4.05 32.04 2.13
C VAL A 673 -5.44 31.46 1.92
N GLU A 674 -6.18 31.23 3.00
CA GLU A 674 -7.57 30.76 2.97
C GLU A 674 -8.45 31.66 2.09
N GLN A 675 -8.41 32.98 2.31
CA GLN A 675 -9.19 33.94 1.53
C GLN A 675 -8.84 33.84 0.05
N GLY A 676 -7.54 33.76 -0.28
CA GLY A 676 -7.10 33.65 -1.65
C GLY A 676 -7.55 32.34 -2.33
N LEU A 677 -7.51 31.20 -1.63
CA LEU A 677 -8.01 29.91 -2.15
C LEU A 677 -9.52 29.96 -2.43
N ILE A 678 -10.30 30.58 -1.55
CA ILE A 678 -11.74 30.80 -1.78
C ILE A 678 -11.97 31.66 -3.03
N GLN A 679 -11.10 32.63 -3.31
CA GLN A 679 -11.22 33.45 -4.52
C GLN A 679 -10.84 32.69 -5.80
N VAL A 680 -9.88 31.76 -5.72
CA VAL A 680 -9.58 30.83 -6.81
C VAL A 680 -10.79 29.95 -7.10
N GLN A 681 -11.42 29.40 -6.06
CA GLN A 681 -12.62 28.56 -6.19
C GLN A 681 -13.80 29.30 -6.85
N LYS A 682 -13.97 30.58 -6.51
CA LYS A 682 -15.00 31.45 -7.11
C LYS A 682 -14.65 31.93 -8.52
N GLY A 683 -13.46 31.63 -9.03
CA GLY A 683 -12.97 32.08 -10.33
C GLY A 683 -12.69 33.58 -10.42
N GLN A 684 -12.54 34.27 -9.27
CA GLN A 684 -12.23 35.71 -9.23
C GLN A 684 -10.74 35.99 -9.44
N VAL A 685 -9.89 35.03 -9.06
CA VAL A 685 -8.46 35.01 -9.37
C VAL A 685 -8.11 33.67 -10.04
N PHE A 686 -7.05 33.64 -10.83
CA PHE A 686 -6.67 32.44 -11.59
C PHE A 686 -5.96 31.39 -10.71
N GLY A 687 -5.15 31.84 -9.77
CA GLY A 687 -4.44 30.96 -8.86
C GLY A 687 -3.98 31.68 -7.60
N LEU A 688 -3.57 30.92 -6.61
CA LEU A 688 -2.95 31.40 -5.39
C LEU A 688 -1.53 30.83 -5.28
N VAL A 689 -0.56 31.66 -4.93
CA VAL A 689 0.83 31.26 -4.70
C VAL A 689 1.12 31.22 -3.21
N ASP A 690 1.50 30.06 -2.71
CA ASP A 690 2.02 29.87 -1.35
C ASP A 690 2.78 28.54 -1.21
N THR A 691 3.24 28.21 -0.01
CA THR A 691 3.91 26.94 0.27
C THR A 691 2.96 25.76 0.14
N ALA A 692 3.47 24.62 -0.34
CA ALA A 692 2.66 23.40 -0.49
C ALA A 692 1.94 22.95 0.80
N PRO A 693 2.57 23.00 2.00
CA PRO A 693 1.90 22.61 3.24
C PRO A 693 0.73 23.51 3.62
N GLU A 694 0.86 24.82 3.44
CA GLU A 694 -0.19 25.79 3.80
C GLU A 694 -1.38 25.71 2.86
N ILE A 695 -1.13 25.59 1.54
CA ILE A 695 -2.18 25.32 0.56
C ILE A 695 -2.87 23.99 0.85
N GLY A 696 -2.09 22.94 1.12
CA GLY A 696 -2.62 21.60 1.43
C GLY A 696 -3.53 21.61 2.66
N HIS A 697 -3.09 22.27 3.72
CA HIS A 697 -3.84 22.44 4.97
C HIS A 697 -5.20 23.10 4.72
N TYR A 698 -5.22 24.29 4.10
CA TYR A 698 -6.47 25.02 3.87
C TYR A 698 -7.38 24.39 2.83
N ILE A 699 -6.84 23.69 1.81
CA ILE A 699 -7.67 22.88 0.90
C ILE A 699 -8.40 21.78 1.68
N GLN A 700 -7.70 21.11 2.60
CA GLN A 700 -8.26 20.02 3.38
C GLN A 700 -9.27 20.51 4.42
N GLU A 701 -8.91 21.50 5.23
CA GLU A 701 -9.76 22.03 6.32
C GLU A 701 -11.08 22.59 5.77
N ASN A 702 -11.02 23.33 4.66
CA ASN A 702 -12.17 23.99 4.06
C ASN A 702 -12.88 23.16 2.98
N ASN A 703 -12.46 21.90 2.76
CA ASN A 703 -13.04 21.00 1.75
C ASN A 703 -13.02 21.58 0.32
N LEU A 704 -11.97 22.31 -0.05
CA LEU A 704 -11.82 22.96 -1.37
C LEU A 704 -11.28 21.96 -2.42
N PHE A 705 -11.90 20.79 -2.52
CA PHE A 705 -11.36 19.67 -3.29
C PHE A 705 -11.40 19.90 -4.80
N ASP A 706 -12.12 20.90 -5.29
CA ASP A 706 -12.15 21.34 -6.68
C ASP A 706 -10.92 22.16 -7.09
N LEU A 707 -10.06 22.49 -6.12
CA LEU A 707 -8.74 23.07 -6.34
C LEU A 707 -7.67 21.97 -6.38
N LYS A 708 -6.54 22.30 -7.02
CA LYS A 708 -5.33 21.46 -7.01
C LYS A 708 -4.09 22.34 -6.95
N ILE A 709 -3.00 21.77 -6.46
CA ILE A 709 -1.66 22.33 -6.69
C ILE A 709 -1.31 22.05 -8.17
N SER A 710 -1.20 23.11 -8.95
CA SER A 710 -0.95 23.06 -10.39
C SER A 710 0.51 23.18 -10.75
N GLY A 711 1.40 23.40 -9.79
CA GLY A 711 2.83 23.12 -9.97
C GLY A 711 3.72 23.87 -8.99
N GLU A 712 4.98 23.45 -8.99
CA GLU A 712 6.03 23.96 -8.12
C GLU A 712 6.84 25.05 -8.84
N LEU A 713 7.05 26.17 -8.16
CA LEU A 713 7.80 27.31 -8.63
C LEU A 713 9.28 27.17 -8.25
N PRO A 714 10.24 27.73 -9.01
CA PRO A 714 11.67 27.66 -8.74
C PRO A 714 12.09 28.63 -7.61
N TYR A 715 11.33 28.62 -6.51
CA TYR A 715 11.57 29.40 -5.31
C TYR A 715 11.26 28.51 -4.11
N GLN A 716 12.16 28.51 -3.13
CA GLN A 716 12.02 27.73 -1.91
C GLN A 716 12.03 28.65 -0.71
N VAL A 717 11.04 28.50 0.16
CA VAL A 717 10.95 29.24 1.41
C VAL A 717 11.78 28.51 2.46
N ARG A 718 12.80 29.20 3.00
CA ARG A 718 13.72 28.65 4.00
C ARG A 718 13.31 29.11 5.38
N PHE A 719 13.07 28.17 6.28
CA PHE A 719 12.76 28.47 7.68
C PHE A 719 14.05 28.37 8.47
N GLN A 720 14.46 29.51 9.05
CA GLN A 720 15.71 29.66 9.78
C GLN A 720 15.41 30.07 11.22
N ALA A 721 16.18 29.52 12.18
CA ALA A 721 16.12 30.00 13.55
C ALA A 721 16.83 31.36 13.66
N GLY A 722 16.27 32.29 14.41
CA GLY A 722 16.90 33.58 14.72
C GLY A 722 17.45 33.60 16.13
N VAL A 723 18.68 34.08 16.30
CA VAL A 723 19.25 34.37 17.62
C VAL A 723 19.74 35.82 17.64
N PRO A 724 19.51 36.59 18.72
CA PRO A 724 20.09 37.92 18.86
C PRO A 724 21.60 37.93 18.61
N THR A 725 22.08 38.93 17.88
CA THR A 725 23.51 39.05 17.50
C THR A 725 24.46 39.21 18.70
N ASP A 726 23.93 39.59 19.86
CA ASP A 726 24.68 39.74 21.12
C ASP A 726 24.82 38.43 21.93
N ASP A 727 24.19 37.32 21.49
CA ASP A 727 24.33 35.99 22.08
C ASP A 727 24.95 34.96 21.10
N PRO A 728 26.25 35.10 20.78
CA PRO A 728 26.93 34.19 19.86
C PRO A 728 27.06 32.77 20.42
N VAL A 729 27.01 32.59 21.75
CA VAL A 729 27.13 31.28 22.38
C VAL A 729 25.86 30.46 22.15
N LEU A 730 24.69 31.08 22.33
CA LEU A 730 23.41 30.44 22.00
C LEU A 730 23.32 30.12 20.51
N PHE A 731 23.76 31.05 19.64
CA PHE A 731 23.79 30.82 18.18
C PHE A 731 24.57 29.54 17.82
N GLN A 732 25.78 29.35 18.38
CA GLN A 732 26.59 28.15 18.11
C GLN A 732 25.92 26.86 18.62
N ILE A 733 25.26 26.90 19.77
CA ILE A 733 24.51 25.76 20.30
C ILE A 733 23.36 25.38 19.37
N VAL A 734 22.61 26.38 18.91
CA VAL A 734 21.47 26.20 18.00
C VAL A 734 21.93 25.66 16.65
N GLU A 735 23.03 26.17 16.09
CA GLU A 735 23.60 25.65 14.84
C GLU A 735 24.00 24.18 14.97
N LYS A 736 24.74 23.82 16.02
CA LYS A 736 25.11 22.42 16.30
C LYS A 736 23.87 21.55 16.45
N ALA A 737 22.82 22.06 17.10
CA ALA A 737 21.58 21.34 17.29
C ALA A 737 20.82 21.14 15.98
N ILE A 738 20.73 22.16 15.12
CA ILE A 738 20.11 22.07 13.79
C ILE A 738 20.88 21.10 12.87
N HIS A 739 22.22 21.12 12.92
CA HIS A 739 23.07 20.19 12.16
C HIS A 739 22.95 18.75 12.66
N SER A 740 22.65 18.53 13.94
CA SER A 740 22.45 17.19 14.51
C SER A 740 21.12 16.52 14.13
N LEU A 741 20.20 17.25 13.48
CA LEU A 741 18.89 16.76 13.10
C LEU A 741 18.96 15.89 11.86
N THR A 742 18.51 14.64 11.98
CA THR A 742 18.57 13.70 10.86
C THR A 742 17.49 14.00 9.81
N PRO A 743 17.71 13.60 8.54
CA PRO A 743 16.67 13.66 7.52
C PRO A 743 15.37 12.94 7.94
N GLU A 744 15.48 11.81 8.64
CA GLU A 744 14.34 11.05 9.16
C GLU A 744 13.58 11.82 10.23
N GLU A 745 14.27 12.46 11.17
CA GLU A 745 13.63 13.28 12.21
C GLU A 745 12.87 14.46 11.60
N LYS A 746 13.49 15.19 10.64
CA LYS A 746 12.85 16.29 9.91
C LYS A 746 11.64 15.80 9.11
N LYS A 747 11.77 14.64 8.45
CA LYS A 747 10.68 14.00 7.71
C LYS A 747 9.54 13.57 8.63
N GLN A 748 9.82 13.04 9.81
CA GLN A 748 8.80 12.60 10.77
C GLN A 748 7.97 13.78 11.28
N VAL A 749 8.63 14.89 11.65
CA VAL A 749 7.96 16.13 12.05
C VAL A 749 7.03 16.61 10.94
N PHE A 750 7.49 16.64 9.69
CA PHE A 750 6.66 17.00 8.55
C PHE A 750 5.48 16.04 8.34
N GLN A 751 5.70 14.72 8.45
CA GLN A 751 4.67 13.71 8.23
C GLN A 751 3.55 13.76 9.27
N ASN A 752 3.84 14.08 10.54
CA ASN A 752 2.81 14.19 11.58
C ASN A 752 1.69 15.19 11.20
N TRP A 753 2.06 16.24 10.47
CA TRP A 753 1.15 17.32 10.08
C TRP A 753 0.56 17.14 8.66
N MET A 754 1.26 16.40 7.79
CA MET A 754 0.88 16.20 6.39
C MET A 754 0.26 14.84 6.09
N THR A 755 0.25 13.90 7.04
CA THR A 755 -0.56 12.68 6.90
C THR A 755 -2.02 13.08 6.82
N LEU A 756 -2.70 12.57 5.78
CA LEU A 756 -4.15 12.59 5.65
C LEU A 756 -4.76 12.01 6.93
N ASN A 757 -5.10 12.87 7.89
CA ASN A 757 -6.12 12.56 8.88
C ASN A 757 -7.44 12.52 8.12
N TYR A 758 -7.66 11.42 7.41
CA TYR A 758 -8.99 10.91 7.19
C TYR A 758 -9.55 10.59 8.58
N GLU A 759 -10.07 11.60 9.28
CA GLU A 759 -11.33 11.34 9.95
C GLU A 759 -12.31 11.01 8.83
N GLN A 760 -12.41 9.72 8.50
CA GLN A 760 -13.53 9.23 7.72
C GLN A 760 -14.78 9.61 8.51
N LYS A 761 -15.38 10.76 8.19
CA LYS A 761 -16.81 10.95 8.39
C LYS A 761 -17.44 9.90 7.50
N PHE A 762 -17.76 8.76 8.10
CA PHE A 762 -18.41 7.66 7.43
C PHE A 762 -19.64 8.22 6.73
N ASP A 763 -19.73 8.05 5.41
CA ASP A 763 -20.95 8.38 4.69
C ASP A 763 -22.04 7.38 5.13
N TYR A 764 -22.80 7.78 6.15
CA TYR A 764 -23.85 6.96 6.74
C TYR A 764 -24.99 6.67 5.76
N THR A 765 -25.03 7.30 4.58
CA THR A 765 -26.13 7.11 3.62
C THR A 765 -26.22 5.67 3.15
N LEU A 766 -25.08 5.03 2.84
CA LEU A 766 -25.03 3.61 2.47
C LEU A 766 -25.31 2.70 3.67
N LEU A 767 -24.79 3.04 4.86
CA LEU A 767 -25.01 2.27 6.08
C LEU A 767 -26.50 2.28 6.49
N TRP A 768 -27.15 3.43 6.46
CA TRP A 768 -28.60 3.54 6.70
C TRP A 768 -29.40 2.81 5.62
N GLY A 769 -28.96 2.82 4.36
CA GLY A 769 -29.56 2.01 3.31
C GLY A 769 -29.50 0.49 3.59
N ILE A 770 -28.34 0.01 4.05
CA ILE A 770 -28.12 -1.39 4.44
C ILE A 770 -28.92 -1.75 5.71
N LEU A 771 -28.92 -0.88 6.72
CA LEU A 771 -29.67 -1.11 7.96
C LEU A 771 -31.19 -1.09 7.73
N LEU A 772 -31.69 -0.24 6.84
CA LEU A 772 -33.10 -0.17 6.48
C LEU A 772 -33.52 -1.40 5.67
N THR A 773 -32.68 -1.87 4.74
CA THR A 773 -32.95 -3.13 4.02
C THR A 773 -32.90 -4.35 4.94
N LEU A 774 -31.91 -4.45 5.84
CA LEU A 774 -31.85 -5.49 6.86
C LEU A 774 -33.03 -5.42 7.83
N GLY A 775 -33.47 -4.21 8.21
CA GLY A 775 -34.65 -3.99 9.03
C GLY A 775 -35.95 -4.45 8.37
N ILE A 776 -36.11 -4.18 7.06
CA ILE A 776 -37.26 -4.66 6.28
C ILE A 776 -37.24 -6.19 6.17
N ILE A 777 -36.08 -6.79 5.88
CA ILE A 777 -35.92 -8.26 5.80
C ILE A 777 -36.21 -8.90 7.16
N GLY A 778 -35.67 -8.34 8.24
CA GLY A 778 -35.90 -8.80 9.61
C GLY A 778 -37.37 -8.68 10.03
N SER A 779 -38.01 -7.55 9.75
CA SER A 779 -39.44 -7.34 10.02
C SER A 779 -40.31 -8.33 9.24
N PHE A 780 -40.00 -8.57 7.97
CA PHE A 780 -40.67 -9.58 7.15
C PHE A 780 -40.47 -11.00 7.71
N ALA A 781 -39.26 -11.35 8.14
CA ALA A 781 -38.97 -12.64 8.76
C ALA A 781 -39.74 -12.84 10.08
N VAL A 782 -39.79 -11.82 10.94
CA VAL A 782 -40.57 -11.84 12.19
C VAL A 782 -42.06 -11.96 11.90
N TYR A 783 -42.59 -11.18 10.96
CA TYR A 783 -43.99 -11.26 10.53
C TYR A 783 -44.33 -12.66 9.99
N ARG A 784 -43.46 -13.24 9.16
CA ARG A 784 -43.59 -14.61 8.64
C ARG A 784 -43.60 -15.63 9.77
N HIS A 785 -42.68 -15.52 10.72
CA HIS A 785 -42.58 -16.42 11.86
C HIS A 785 -43.85 -16.37 12.75
N ILE A 786 -44.34 -15.16 13.07
CA ILE A 786 -45.57 -14.97 13.84
C ILE A 786 -46.77 -15.54 13.08
N SER A 787 -46.88 -15.25 11.77
CA SER A 787 -47.98 -15.71 10.94
C SER A 787 -48.03 -17.23 10.86
N ILE A 788 -46.90 -17.88 10.56
CA ILE A 788 -46.78 -19.35 10.50
C ILE A 788 -47.17 -19.97 11.85
N THR A 789 -46.69 -19.40 12.96
CA THR A 789 -47.02 -19.90 14.30
C THR A 789 -48.52 -19.80 14.59
N ARG A 790 -49.18 -18.72 14.17
CA ARG A 790 -50.64 -18.58 14.27
C ARG A 790 -51.38 -19.61 13.43
N TYR A 791 -50.95 -19.86 12.19
CA TYR A 791 -51.55 -20.88 11.32
C TYR A 791 -51.39 -22.29 11.90
N ASN A 792 -50.19 -22.64 12.37
CA ASN A 792 -49.93 -23.95 12.97
C ASN A 792 -50.80 -24.20 14.22
N ARG A 793 -50.98 -23.18 15.07
CA ARG A 793 -51.89 -23.28 16.23
C ARG A 793 -53.35 -23.46 15.81
N LYS A 794 -53.80 -22.76 14.77
CA LYS A 794 -55.17 -22.91 14.24
C LYS A 794 -55.38 -24.30 13.64
N LEU A 795 -54.41 -24.81 12.89
CA LEU A 795 -54.45 -26.14 12.29
C LEU A 795 -54.51 -27.25 13.35
N GLY A 796 -53.75 -27.11 14.44
CA GLY A 796 -53.78 -28.04 15.56
C GLY A 796 -55.16 -28.15 16.23
N ARG A 797 -55.85 -27.02 16.43
CA ARG A 797 -57.21 -26.99 17.02
C ARG A 797 -58.24 -27.66 16.11
N LEU A 798 -58.24 -27.31 14.82
CA LEU A 798 -59.16 -27.89 13.83
C LEU A 798 -58.99 -29.42 13.72
N ASN A 799 -57.75 -29.90 13.76
CA ASN A 799 -57.49 -31.33 13.69
C ASN A 799 -58.02 -32.08 14.93
N GLN A 800 -57.87 -31.49 16.12
CA GLN A 800 -58.43 -32.06 17.35
C GLN A 800 -59.96 -32.09 17.35
N GLU A 801 -60.61 -31.04 16.87
CA GLU A 801 -62.08 -30.99 16.71
C GLU A 801 -62.58 -32.06 15.74
N LEU A 802 -61.87 -32.25 14.62
CA LEU A 802 -62.20 -33.25 13.59
C LEU A 802 -62.08 -34.68 14.13
N VAL A 803 -61.04 -34.98 14.91
CA VAL A 803 -60.87 -36.28 15.58
C VAL A 803 -61.98 -36.54 16.60
N GLN A 804 -62.39 -35.53 17.36
CA GLN A 804 -63.49 -35.66 18.33
C GLN A 804 -64.85 -35.87 17.65
N ALA A 805 -65.12 -35.17 16.55
CA ALA A 805 -66.34 -35.33 15.78
C ALA A 805 -66.45 -36.74 15.18
N ASN A 806 -65.35 -37.28 14.62
CA ASN A 806 -65.32 -38.64 14.09
C ASN A 806 -65.60 -39.70 15.16
N LYS A 807 -65.04 -39.57 16.36
CA LYS A 807 -65.31 -40.53 17.46
C LYS A 807 -66.78 -40.54 17.89
N LYS A 808 -67.45 -39.37 17.88
CA LYS A 808 -68.88 -39.28 18.22
C LYS A 808 -69.77 -39.91 17.14
N LEU A 809 -69.39 -39.78 15.87
CA LEU A 809 -70.10 -40.42 14.75
C LEU A 809 -69.99 -41.95 14.80
N GLU A 810 -68.81 -42.48 15.12
CA GLU A 810 -68.59 -43.92 15.19
C GLU A 810 -69.43 -44.60 16.28
N ALA A 811 -69.61 -43.95 17.44
CA ALA A 811 -70.41 -44.47 18.55
C ALA A 811 -71.92 -44.62 18.22
N ILE A 812 -72.47 -43.76 17.34
CA ILE A 812 -73.89 -43.81 16.92
C ILE A 812 -74.14 -44.95 15.92
N SER A 813 -73.09 -45.44 15.24
CA SER A 813 -73.20 -46.47 14.20
C SER A 813 -73.42 -47.91 14.72
N TYR A 814 -73.41 -48.15 16.04
CA TYR A 814 -73.40 -49.50 16.63
C TYR A 814 -74.73 -49.99 17.21
N LEU A 815 -75.74 -49.12 17.30
CA LEU A 815 -77.08 -49.49 17.78
C LEU A 815 -78.04 -49.70 16.60
N ASP A 816 -79.02 -50.58 16.77
CA ASP A 816 -80.14 -50.72 15.86
C ASP A 816 -81.12 -49.57 16.10
N GLY A 817 -81.45 -48.83 15.03
CA GLY A 817 -82.24 -47.60 15.12
C GLY A 817 -83.69 -47.80 15.59
N LEU A 818 -84.21 -49.04 15.55
CA LEU A 818 -85.57 -49.36 15.97
C LEU A 818 -85.63 -49.91 17.40
N THR A 819 -84.79 -50.91 17.70
CA THR A 819 -84.86 -51.69 18.95
C THR A 819 -83.98 -51.12 20.07
N GLY A 820 -83.00 -50.27 19.74
CA GLY A 820 -82.08 -49.66 20.71
C GLY A 820 -80.98 -50.58 21.24
N ILE A 821 -81.06 -51.88 20.96
CA ILE A 821 -79.98 -52.85 21.24
C ILE A 821 -78.91 -52.79 20.13
N PRO A 822 -77.70 -53.34 20.35
CA PRO A 822 -76.65 -53.39 19.33
C PRO A 822 -77.11 -53.99 17.99
N ASN A 823 -76.60 -53.45 16.88
CA ASN A 823 -76.89 -53.94 15.52
C ASN A 823 -75.92 -55.04 15.07
N ARG A 824 -76.19 -55.63 13.89
CA ARG A 824 -75.34 -56.67 13.28
C ARG A 824 -73.86 -56.29 13.18
N ARG A 825 -73.54 -55.03 12.85
CA ARG A 825 -72.15 -54.57 12.78
C ARG A 825 -71.46 -54.68 14.15
N LYS A 826 -72.15 -54.32 15.24
CA LYS A 826 -71.60 -54.47 16.59
C LYS A 826 -71.53 -55.94 17.01
N PHE A 827 -72.50 -56.76 16.61
CA PHE A 827 -72.47 -58.20 16.80
C PHE A 827 -71.23 -58.86 16.18
N ASP A 828 -70.94 -58.59 14.91
CA ASP A 828 -69.78 -59.18 14.23
C ASP A 828 -68.47 -58.84 14.95
N GLU A 829 -68.34 -57.59 15.41
CA GLU A 829 -67.18 -57.11 16.18
C GLU A 829 -67.06 -57.82 17.55
N VAL A 830 -68.16 -57.96 18.28
CA VAL A 830 -68.18 -58.60 19.59
C VAL A 830 -67.94 -60.10 19.47
N LEU A 831 -68.53 -60.76 18.47
CA LEU A 831 -68.32 -62.19 18.22
C LEU A 831 -66.85 -62.48 17.91
N GLU A 832 -66.23 -61.71 17.01
CA GLU A 832 -64.81 -61.87 16.68
C GLU A 832 -63.91 -61.64 17.90
N THR A 833 -64.27 -60.68 18.75
CA THR A 833 -63.53 -60.36 19.98
C THR A 833 -63.64 -61.48 21.01
N GLU A 834 -64.86 -61.96 21.28
CA GLU A 834 -65.12 -63.02 22.24
C GLU A 834 -64.65 -64.39 21.72
N TRP A 835 -64.67 -64.63 20.41
CA TRP A 835 -64.04 -65.81 19.78
C TRP A 835 -62.56 -65.91 20.13
N LYS A 836 -61.79 -64.84 19.89
CA LYS A 836 -60.37 -64.77 20.23
C LYS A 836 -60.12 -64.82 21.73
N ARG A 837 -61.02 -64.28 22.55
CA ARG A 837 -60.90 -64.32 24.01
C ARG A 837 -61.13 -65.73 24.56
N CYS A 838 -62.19 -66.40 24.12
CA CYS A 838 -62.51 -67.76 24.51
C CYS A 838 -61.49 -68.76 23.97
N GLU A 839 -60.96 -68.58 22.75
CA GLU A 839 -59.83 -69.38 22.21
C GLU A 839 -58.61 -69.29 23.14
N ARG A 840 -58.19 -68.07 23.51
CA ARG A 840 -57.01 -67.87 24.36
C ARG A 840 -57.17 -68.44 25.76
N ASN A 841 -58.38 -68.35 26.32
CA ASN A 841 -58.65 -68.76 27.69
C ASN A 841 -59.18 -70.20 27.80
N GLN A 842 -59.34 -70.90 26.66
CA GLN A 842 -59.96 -72.23 26.58
C GLN A 842 -61.34 -72.28 27.26
N LEU A 843 -62.14 -71.24 27.03
CA LEU A 843 -63.50 -71.12 27.55
C LEU A 843 -64.51 -71.49 26.45
N THR A 844 -65.60 -72.15 26.84
CA THR A 844 -66.74 -72.38 25.95
C THR A 844 -67.35 -71.06 25.52
N LEU A 845 -67.56 -70.86 24.23
CA LEU A 845 -68.39 -69.77 23.70
C LEU A 845 -69.72 -70.39 23.26
N THR A 846 -70.83 -69.72 23.56
CA THR A 846 -72.14 -70.10 23.03
C THR A 846 -72.71 -68.98 22.18
N LEU A 847 -73.22 -69.33 21.00
CA LEU A 847 -73.96 -68.42 20.14
C LEU A 847 -75.37 -68.98 19.95
N MET A 848 -76.38 -68.14 20.18
CA MET A 848 -77.78 -68.43 19.88
C MET A 848 -78.30 -67.49 18.81
N MET A 849 -78.92 -68.05 17.78
CA MET A 849 -79.72 -67.35 16.78
C MET A 849 -81.20 -67.53 17.15
N ILE A 850 -81.94 -66.43 17.13
CA ILE A 850 -83.32 -66.36 17.61
C ILE A 850 -84.14 -65.68 16.52
N ASP A 851 -85.30 -66.22 16.20
CA ASP A 851 -86.20 -65.63 15.22
C ASP A 851 -87.65 -65.73 15.69
N ILE A 852 -88.42 -64.68 15.42
CA ILE A 852 -89.84 -64.60 15.78
C ILE A 852 -90.68 -65.44 14.82
N ASP A 853 -91.36 -66.43 15.38
CA ASP A 853 -92.16 -67.38 14.61
C ASP A 853 -93.37 -66.69 13.96
N TYR A 854 -93.53 -66.90 12.64
CA TYR A 854 -94.60 -66.32 11.83
C TYR A 854 -94.65 -64.77 11.84
N PHE A 855 -93.50 -64.10 11.94
CA PHE A 855 -93.47 -62.64 11.99
C PHE A 855 -94.00 -61.94 10.72
N LYS A 856 -93.79 -62.52 9.54
CA LYS A 856 -94.34 -61.98 8.29
C LYS A 856 -95.89 -62.00 8.27
N PRO A 857 -96.57 -63.13 8.53
CA PRO A 857 -98.02 -63.14 8.74
C PRO A 857 -98.50 -62.19 9.84
N PHE A 858 -97.75 -62.09 10.94
CA PHE A 858 -98.06 -61.13 12.01
C PHE A 858 -98.07 -59.68 11.48
N ASN A 859 -97.06 -59.27 10.71
CA ASN A 859 -97.03 -57.95 10.08
C ASN A 859 -98.13 -57.76 9.03
N ASP A 860 -98.40 -58.78 8.22
CA ASP A 860 -99.45 -58.74 7.19
C ASP A 860 -100.85 -58.53 7.82
N ARG A 861 -101.06 -59.04 9.05
CA ARG A 861 -102.29 -58.93 9.82
C ARG A 861 -102.42 -57.65 10.63
N TYR A 862 -101.41 -57.36 11.43
CA TYR A 862 -101.46 -56.30 12.45
C TYR A 862 -100.83 -54.98 11.98
N GLY A 863 -100.08 -54.99 10.89
CA GLY A 863 -99.36 -53.83 10.37
C GLY A 863 -97.91 -53.77 10.83
N HIS A 864 -97.08 -53.08 10.05
CA HIS A 864 -95.65 -52.95 10.35
C HIS A 864 -95.35 -52.14 11.62
N LEU A 865 -96.22 -51.22 12.03
CA LEU A 865 -96.01 -50.43 13.26
C LEU A 865 -96.14 -51.31 14.51
N GLU A 866 -97.14 -52.18 14.52
CA GLU A 866 -97.36 -53.21 15.53
C GLU A 866 -96.23 -54.26 15.50
N GLY A 867 -95.72 -54.57 14.32
CA GLY A 867 -94.48 -55.33 14.11
C GLY A 867 -93.26 -54.69 14.76
N ASP A 868 -93.06 -53.39 14.56
CA ASP A 868 -91.97 -52.62 15.13
C ASP A 868 -92.02 -52.58 16.66
N ASP A 869 -93.21 -52.39 17.24
CA ASP A 869 -93.40 -52.42 18.68
C ASP A 869 -93.25 -53.83 19.27
N CYS A 870 -93.62 -54.86 18.50
CA CYS A 870 -93.33 -56.26 18.82
C CYS A 870 -91.81 -56.50 18.89
N LEU A 871 -91.05 -56.07 17.88
CA LEU A 871 -89.59 -56.20 17.85
C LEU A 871 -88.92 -55.47 19.02
N LYS A 872 -89.39 -54.28 19.39
CA LYS A 872 -88.89 -53.54 20.57
C LYS A 872 -89.14 -54.32 21.87
N LYS A 873 -90.34 -54.87 22.06
CA LYS A 873 -90.68 -55.66 23.25
C LYS A 873 -89.86 -56.94 23.35
N VAL A 874 -89.68 -57.65 22.23
CA VAL A 874 -88.83 -58.84 22.17
C VAL A 874 -87.38 -58.47 22.48
N ALA A 875 -86.83 -57.42 21.85
CA ALA A 875 -85.47 -56.96 22.10
C ALA A 875 -85.22 -56.61 23.59
N GLN A 876 -86.12 -55.84 24.20
CA GLN A 876 -86.05 -55.48 25.62
C GLN A 876 -86.16 -56.71 26.53
N THR A 877 -87.01 -57.67 26.16
CA THR A 877 -87.15 -58.92 26.89
C THR A 877 -85.86 -59.72 26.85
N LEU A 878 -85.28 -59.91 25.66
CA LEU A 878 -84.01 -60.61 25.49
C LEU A 878 -82.87 -59.92 26.26
N GLU A 879 -82.76 -58.59 26.16
CA GLU A 879 -81.74 -57.81 26.88
C GLU A 879 -81.89 -57.94 28.40
N SER A 880 -83.12 -57.92 28.93
CA SER A 880 -83.37 -58.03 30.38
C SER A 880 -83.03 -59.40 30.98
N LEU A 881 -82.97 -60.44 30.15
CA LEU A 881 -82.61 -61.80 30.56
C LEU A 881 -81.10 -62.00 30.70
N LEU A 882 -80.30 -61.16 30.04
CA LEU A 882 -78.85 -61.21 30.09
C LEU A 882 -78.32 -60.40 31.28
N ARG A 883 -77.83 -61.09 32.31
CA ARG A 883 -77.42 -60.46 33.58
C ARG A 883 -75.92 -60.51 33.83
N ARG A 884 -75.16 -61.33 33.09
CA ARG A 884 -73.71 -61.48 33.33
C ARG A 884 -72.94 -60.43 32.53
N PRO A 885 -71.91 -59.82 33.12
CA PRO A 885 -70.95 -59.02 32.37
C PRO A 885 -70.30 -59.91 31.28
N GLY A 886 -70.54 -59.59 30.02
CA GLY A 886 -70.04 -60.34 28.86
C GLY A 886 -71.13 -61.08 28.06
N ASP A 887 -72.33 -61.25 28.61
CA ASP A 887 -73.49 -61.67 27.81
C ASP A 887 -73.85 -60.51 26.87
N PHE A 888 -74.12 -60.82 25.60
CA PHE A 888 -74.38 -59.81 24.58
C PHE A 888 -75.58 -60.20 23.72
N VAL A 889 -76.50 -59.27 23.51
CA VAL A 889 -77.63 -59.41 22.58
C VAL A 889 -77.52 -58.38 21.48
N ALA A 890 -77.88 -58.76 20.26
CA ALA A 890 -77.99 -57.84 19.13
C ALA A 890 -79.13 -58.24 18.20
N ARG A 891 -79.68 -57.24 17.50
CA ARG A 891 -80.56 -57.49 16.35
C ARG A 891 -79.68 -57.83 15.14
N TYR A 892 -79.81 -59.04 14.65
CA TYR A 892 -78.98 -59.57 13.57
C TYR A 892 -79.58 -59.27 12.18
N GLY A 893 -80.91 -59.36 12.07
CA GLY A 893 -81.68 -59.17 10.83
C GLY A 893 -83.12 -58.79 11.16
N GLY A 894 -83.97 -58.58 10.15
CA GLY A 894 -85.35 -58.07 10.27
C GLY A 894 -86.06 -58.43 11.58
N GLU A 895 -86.34 -59.72 11.77
CA GLU A 895 -86.96 -60.31 12.96
C GLU A 895 -86.02 -61.22 13.75
N GLU A 896 -84.73 -61.18 13.41
CA GLU A 896 -83.71 -62.09 13.91
C GLU A 896 -82.87 -61.39 14.99
N PHE A 897 -82.69 -62.08 16.11
CA PHE A 897 -81.85 -61.68 17.22
C PHE A 897 -80.73 -62.70 17.42
N SER A 898 -79.64 -62.24 18.02
CA SER A 898 -78.48 -63.08 18.31
C SER A 898 -78.04 -62.83 19.75
N ILE A 899 -77.60 -63.89 20.42
CA ILE A 899 -77.06 -63.83 21.77
C ILE A 899 -75.70 -64.53 21.82
N ILE A 900 -74.68 -63.84 22.35
CA ILE A 900 -73.33 -64.37 22.57
C ILE A 900 -73.12 -64.52 24.07
N LEU A 901 -72.72 -65.72 24.51
CA LEU A 901 -72.51 -66.06 25.92
C LEU A 901 -71.12 -66.70 26.10
N PRO A 902 -70.11 -65.93 26.53
CA PRO A 902 -68.79 -66.46 26.83
C PRO A 902 -68.76 -67.16 28.20
N GLY A 903 -68.17 -68.35 28.25
CA GLY A 903 -67.97 -69.12 29.49
C GLY A 903 -69.26 -69.54 30.17
N ILE A 904 -70.30 -69.89 29.42
CA ILE A 904 -71.51 -70.52 29.94
C ILE A 904 -71.45 -72.03 29.73
N GLU A 905 -71.85 -72.79 30.74
CA GLU A 905 -71.98 -74.25 30.64
C GLU A 905 -73.25 -74.63 29.86
N PRO A 906 -73.29 -75.79 29.18
CA PRO A 906 -74.45 -76.22 28.38
C PRO A 906 -75.79 -76.19 29.13
N ALA A 907 -75.80 -76.56 30.42
CA ALA A 907 -77.00 -76.50 31.26
C ALA A 907 -77.50 -75.06 31.49
N GLY A 908 -76.58 -74.09 31.54
CA GLY A 908 -76.91 -72.67 31.63
C GLY A 908 -77.51 -72.14 30.33
N THR A 909 -76.97 -72.56 29.18
CA THR A 909 -77.52 -72.26 27.85
C THR A 909 -78.94 -72.77 27.70
N GLU A 910 -79.19 -74.03 28.08
CA GLU A 910 -80.52 -74.63 27.98
C GLU A 910 -81.54 -73.92 28.87
N ASN A 911 -81.14 -73.56 30.10
CA ASN A 911 -82.01 -72.82 31.02
C ASN A 911 -82.36 -71.43 30.47
N LEU A 912 -81.39 -70.74 29.86
CA LEU A 912 -81.63 -69.44 29.23
C LEU A 912 -82.53 -69.57 27.99
N ALA A 913 -82.30 -70.57 27.13
CA ALA A 913 -83.15 -70.82 25.96
C ALA A 913 -84.61 -71.07 26.36
N ARG A 914 -84.84 -71.87 27.40
CA ARG A 914 -86.19 -72.10 27.95
C ARG A 914 -86.81 -70.82 28.50
N LYS A 915 -86.05 -70.04 29.28
CA LYS A 915 -86.52 -68.74 29.80
C LYS A 915 -86.88 -67.77 28.68
N ILE A 916 -86.14 -67.76 27.57
CA ILE A 916 -86.45 -66.90 26.43
C ILE A 916 -87.81 -67.29 25.83
N LEU A 917 -88.05 -68.58 25.58
CA LEU A 917 -89.34 -69.08 25.09
C LEU A 917 -90.48 -68.67 26.03
N ASP A 918 -90.34 -68.97 27.33
CA ASP A 918 -91.36 -68.70 28.34
C ASP A 918 -91.65 -67.20 28.48
N GLN A 919 -90.62 -66.34 28.49
CA GLN A 919 -90.77 -64.91 28.71
C GLN A 919 -91.28 -64.18 27.47
N VAL A 920 -90.90 -64.60 26.26
CA VAL A 920 -91.48 -64.07 25.03
C VAL A 920 -92.95 -64.46 24.93
N GLN A 921 -93.30 -65.70 25.26
CA GLN A 921 -94.70 -66.13 25.29
C GLN A 921 -95.52 -65.39 26.38
N ALA A 922 -94.91 -65.11 27.53
CA ALA A 922 -95.52 -64.34 28.62
C ALA A 922 -95.74 -62.85 28.30
N LEU A 923 -95.24 -62.34 27.16
CA LEU A 923 -95.64 -61.01 26.67
C LEU A 923 -97.10 -60.98 26.21
N GLU A 924 -97.73 -62.15 26.01
CA GLU A 924 -99.13 -62.34 25.61
C GLU A 924 -99.51 -61.51 24.36
N ILE A 925 -98.55 -61.27 23.46
CA ILE A 925 -98.78 -60.55 22.20
C ILE A 925 -99.60 -61.45 21.27
N PRO A 926 -100.83 -61.09 20.86
CA PRO A 926 -101.67 -61.97 20.05
C PRO A 926 -101.06 -62.27 18.68
N ASN A 927 -101.00 -63.54 18.28
CA ASN A 927 -100.56 -63.97 16.94
C ASN A 927 -101.57 -64.97 16.34
N GLN A 928 -102.73 -64.46 15.90
CA GLN A 928 -103.87 -65.30 15.48
C GLN A 928 -103.60 -66.14 14.22
N ASP A 929 -102.66 -65.72 13.39
CA ASP A 929 -102.30 -66.41 12.14
C ASP A 929 -101.11 -67.37 12.34
N SER A 930 -100.77 -67.68 13.59
CA SER A 930 -99.77 -68.71 13.94
C SER A 930 -100.43 -70.06 14.20
N ASP A 931 -99.94 -71.10 13.52
CA ASP A 931 -100.36 -72.49 13.76
C ASP A 931 -99.75 -73.10 15.04
N VAL A 932 -98.94 -72.35 15.79
CA VAL A 932 -98.14 -72.86 16.93
C VAL A 932 -98.74 -72.45 18.28
N SER A 933 -99.17 -71.19 18.40
CA SER A 933 -99.69 -70.61 19.65
C SER A 933 -100.58 -69.41 19.31
N PRO A 934 -101.65 -69.12 20.07
CA PRO A 934 -102.43 -67.89 19.91
C PRO A 934 -101.62 -66.62 20.27
N TYR A 935 -100.42 -66.77 20.84
CA TYR A 935 -99.49 -65.71 21.19
C TYR A 935 -98.18 -65.81 20.42
N LEU A 936 -97.47 -64.68 20.29
CA LEU A 936 -96.15 -64.59 19.68
C LEU A 936 -95.16 -65.54 20.37
N THR A 937 -94.40 -66.26 19.55
CA THR A 937 -93.38 -67.21 19.99
C THR A 937 -92.09 -66.99 19.21
N VAL A 938 -90.98 -67.51 19.72
CA VAL A 938 -89.68 -67.47 19.04
C VAL A 938 -89.14 -68.88 18.93
N SER A 939 -88.34 -69.12 17.90
CA SER A 939 -87.53 -70.33 17.78
C SER A 939 -86.06 -69.98 17.97
N LEU A 940 -85.28 -70.91 18.52
CA LEU A 940 -83.87 -70.70 18.83
C LEU A 940 -82.99 -71.84 18.29
N GLY A 941 -81.84 -71.48 17.73
CA GLY A 941 -80.74 -72.39 17.42
C GLY A 941 -79.49 -71.98 18.16
N GLY A 942 -78.92 -72.86 18.98
CA GLY A 942 -77.76 -72.52 19.80
C GLY A 942 -76.64 -73.54 19.72
N ILE A 943 -75.43 -73.07 19.48
CA ILE A 943 -74.22 -73.91 19.47
C ILE A 943 -73.25 -73.47 20.56
N SER A 944 -72.72 -74.44 21.29
CA SER A 944 -71.68 -74.25 22.29
C SER A 944 -70.41 -74.99 21.86
N ALA A 945 -69.27 -74.29 21.80
CA ALA A 945 -67.99 -74.92 21.49
C ALA A 945 -66.84 -74.13 22.13
N VAL A 946 -65.71 -74.78 22.37
CA VAL A 946 -64.45 -74.06 22.67
C VAL A 946 -63.84 -73.60 21.34
N PRO A 947 -63.67 -72.28 21.10
CA PRO A 947 -63.12 -71.79 19.85
C PRO A 947 -61.71 -72.33 19.56
N THR A 948 -61.45 -72.72 18.31
CA THR A 948 -60.16 -73.21 17.83
C THR A 948 -59.70 -72.42 16.61
N ARG A 949 -58.38 -72.36 16.36
CA ARG A 949 -57.83 -71.67 15.17
C ARG A 949 -58.27 -72.25 13.83
N SER A 950 -58.67 -73.52 13.82
CA SER A 950 -59.09 -74.22 12.60
C SER A 950 -60.47 -73.81 12.10
N LEU A 951 -61.29 -73.17 12.95
CA LEU A 951 -62.64 -72.75 12.58
C LEU A 951 -62.79 -71.23 12.76
N PRO A 952 -63.31 -70.51 11.75
CA PRO A 952 -63.57 -69.08 11.86
C PRO A 952 -64.91 -68.78 12.55
N ALA A 953 -65.04 -67.61 13.18
CA ALA A 953 -66.26 -67.20 13.89
C ALA A 953 -67.53 -67.26 13.02
N HIS A 954 -67.44 -67.00 11.71
CA HIS A 954 -68.60 -67.10 10.80
C HIS A 954 -69.15 -68.52 10.65
N TRP A 955 -68.30 -69.55 10.80
CA TRP A 955 -68.75 -70.93 10.76
C TRP A 955 -69.70 -71.21 11.93
N PHE A 956 -69.41 -70.61 13.10
CA PHE A 956 -70.22 -70.70 14.31
C PHE A 956 -71.62 -70.11 14.11
N ILE A 957 -71.73 -68.99 13.38
CA ILE A 957 -73.02 -68.39 13.00
C ILE A 957 -73.82 -69.36 12.13
N ASN A 958 -73.19 -69.94 11.09
CA ASN A 958 -73.86 -70.88 10.19
C ASN A 958 -74.39 -72.12 10.94
N GLN A 959 -73.64 -72.63 11.92
CA GLN A 959 -74.12 -73.74 12.74
C GLN A 959 -75.32 -73.35 13.62
N ALA A 960 -75.27 -72.20 14.29
CA ALA A 960 -76.40 -71.71 15.08
C ALA A 960 -77.66 -71.52 14.22
N ASP A 961 -77.50 -70.99 13.01
CA ASP A 961 -78.58 -70.77 12.04
C ASP A 961 -79.20 -72.09 11.54
N GLN A 962 -78.37 -73.10 11.25
CA GLN A 962 -78.86 -74.45 10.89
C GLN A 962 -79.67 -75.09 12.03
N LEU A 963 -79.27 -74.88 13.28
CA LEU A 963 -80.02 -75.36 14.44
C LEU A 963 -81.35 -74.61 14.59
N LEU A 964 -81.37 -73.31 14.31
CA LEU A 964 -82.58 -72.50 14.32
C LEU A 964 -83.56 -72.97 13.25
N TYR A 965 -83.05 -73.28 12.05
CA TYR A 965 -83.85 -73.85 10.97
C TYR A 965 -84.48 -75.19 11.38
N ARG A 966 -83.71 -76.09 12.02
CA ARG A 966 -84.24 -77.36 12.57
C ARG A 966 -85.31 -77.13 13.66
N ALA A 967 -85.12 -76.13 14.53
CA ALA A 967 -86.12 -75.78 15.54
C ALA A 967 -87.44 -75.35 14.90
N LYS A 968 -87.37 -74.57 13.80
CA LYS A 968 -88.54 -74.17 13.02
C LYS A 968 -89.21 -75.35 12.31
N GLU A 969 -88.46 -76.25 11.68
CA GLU A 969 -89.03 -77.44 11.01
C GLU A 969 -89.68 -78.42 11.99
N ASN A 970 -89.13 -78.56 13.20
CA ASN A 970 -89.66 -79.46 14.20
C ASN A 970 -90.95 -78.96 14.87
N GLY A 971 -91.54 -77.86 14.41
CA GLY A 971 -92.83 -77.37 14.87
C GLY A 971 -92.75 -76.06 15.67
N ARG A 972 -91.64 -75.32 15.59
CA ARG A 972 -91.47 -73.95 16.15
C ARG A 972 -91.69 -73.86 17.67
N ASN A 973 -91.63 -72.65 18.23
CA ASN A 973 -91.68 -72.34 19.68
C ASN A 973 -90.80 -73.28 20.52
N ARG A 974 -89.56 -73.48 20.07
CA ARG A 974 -88.62 -74.42 20.68
C ARG A 974 -87.18 -74.01 20.41
N TYR A 975 -86.27 -74.65 21.13
CA TYR A 975 -84.84 -74.55 20.89
C TYR A 975 -84.27 -75.85 20.33
N GLN A 976 -83.25 -75.73 19.49
CA GLN A 976 -82.33 -76.81 19.17
C GLN A 976 -80.93 -76.38 19.63
N LEU A 977 -80.33 -77.17 20.53
CA LEU A 977 -79.00 -76.90 21.06
C LEU A 977 -78.03 -78.03 20.71
N GLU A 978 -76.79 -77.66 20.39
CA GLU A 978 -75.69 -78.60 20.13
C GLU A 978 -74.43 -78.14 20.87
N THR A 979 -73.65 -79.09 21.41
CA THR A 979 -72.37 -78.81 22.06
C THR A 979 -71.28 -79.67 21.41
N LEU A 980 -70.18 -79.03 20.99
CA LEU A 980 -69.06 -79.66 20.30
C LEU A 980 -67.82 -79.83 21.18
#